data_AF-A0AAW4JSQ7-F1
#
_entry.id   AF-A0AAW4JSQ7-F1
#
_cell.length_a   1.000
_cell.length_b   1.000
_cell.length_c   1.000
_cell.angle_alpha   90.00
_cell.angle_beta   90.00
_cell.angle_gamma   90.00
#
_symmetry.space_group_name_H-M   'P 1'
#
loop_
_entity.id
_entity.type
_entity.pdbx_description
1 polymer ?
#
loop_
_entity_poly.entity_id
_entity_poly.type
_entity_poly.pdbx_seq_one_letter_code
_entity_poly.pdbx_strand_id
1 'polypeptide(L)'
;MKYKIANGLQTVSLISFGLFLFSFPLSVSISQIFGATTILSTYPLFFLEKKLKQVWDKIQIPFYSFLGIYILLFLFSIFQSESYSPFFKKFLKQSESGDFWMLLIFPASFLIASIEKNHKTLRKFLFISATITILLGCISLFSEVRIGKFVANGFKYAPGDRLQHFSGSIGPIKLYLPIGMMNTHLTFGGLLGLFLPGLFIDWIQSFQQKRSFVFGFKTILMLIGFIILFFNQSRSVWLGVIYVLLLLILSLRKHLPKISLKTKMISGLILISVFLSTVYFFRNNWLIQRSISQIFQTHNTENQRYYIYKNTIPLLSKHWFIGIGGGNYKDFHWKESSNMIQKEEQLWYELYITPRGHAHNDLLHFIVTGGIFSGILFLLFWGRLFGSFFQNDYNTQNGISILTIGILSLFPAGFFQCYLLDDEVVLPFFAFCGIFLGSSLSLPKVFFDKIRENNLQSIPKTLNNLRFNTIFRKLNLILDKFIISKIDMQDEEKENQNISHHDSQSLNLDKTETIFNLKQSQTDSSSPNTVLTFNFSLSFYRLKKEFSQKKINFLKKFAFEKIILHFKKNWNLFLKTICAIFIPMIFYWIFWIPRLNLEPLEVYNRRVRSSDLTLTHEVQNNILKYELDSEEKSPSIFSWINFRQTSNSSLKSSLFKIQPYRLNVSQASLPFQVEGCLTHRYPNPPKPRKTPFSFAIYVPENSINPPKSAKITVVTRDSFDQDQLYWAHGEGDLGTISVNLQKGNNQILIPNFLMDTTPKEFPEGVFFRDFRISYSGFEMERKPDLPKLYFGRICDTVIPIEK
;
A
#
# COMPACT_ATOMS: atom_id res chain seq x y z
N MET A 1 46.72 -12.14 -5.02
CA MET A 1 45.67 -11.43 -5.80
C MET A 1 44.31 -11.39 -5.08
N LYS A 2 43.55 -12.51 -5.03
CA LYS A 2 42.13 -12.57 -4.57
C LYS A 2 41.77 -11.76 -3.30
N TYR A 3 42.57 -11.82 -2.24
CA TYR A 3 42.33 -11.08 -0.98
C TYR A 3 42.37 -9.54 -1.17
N LYS A 4 43.30 -9.02 -1.98
CA LYS A 4 43.42 -7.58 -2.28
C LYS A 4 42.17 -7.07 -3.01
N ILE A 5 41.63 -7.88 -3.93
CA ILE A 5 40.38 -7.58 -4.66
C ILE A 5 39.19 -7.56 -3.69
N ALA A 6 39.05 -8.59 -2.84
CA ALA A 6 37.95 -8.65 -1.87
C ALA A 6 37.96 -7.48 -0.88
N ASN A 7 39.12 -7.12 -0.31
CA ASN A 7 39.24 -5.97 0.59
C ASN A 7 38.98 -4.62 -0.11
N GLY A 8 39.36 -4.49 -1.39
CA GLY A 8 38.99 -3.34 -2.22
C GLY A 8 37.48 -3.23 -2.41
N LEU A 9 36.83 -4.33 -2.83
CA LEU A 9 35.37 -4.41 -3.01
C LEU A 9 34.60 -4.13 -1.71
N GLN A 10 35.04 -4.66 -0.56
CA GLN A 10 34.46 -4.35 0.76
C GLN A 10 34.57 -2.85 1.13
N THR A 11 35.64 -2.19 0.67
CA THR A 11 35.86 -0.76 0.92
C THR A 11 34.98 0.09 0.00
N VAL A 12 34.92 -0.25 -1.30
CA VAL A 12 34.06 0.42 -2.29
C VAL A 12 32.58 0.26 -1.93
N SER A 13 32.13 -0.92 -1.49
CA SER A 13 30.74 -1.13 -1.10
C SER A 13 30.33 -0.33 0.13
N LEU A 14 31.18 -0.26 1.16
CA LEU A 14 30.91 0.58 2.34
C LEU A 14 30.86 2.07 2.00
N ILE A 15 31.76 2.56 1.14
CA ILE A 15 31.80 3.97 0.74
C ILE A 15 30.62 4.33 -0.15
N SER A 16 30.35 3.54 -1.20
CA SER A 16 29.20 3.77 -2.08
C SER A 16 27.87 3.64 -1.34
N PHE A 17 27.73 2.72 -0.39
CA PHE A 17 26.52 2.63 0.44
C PHE A 17 26.39 3.80 1.42
N GLY A 18 27.50 4.35 1.94
CA GLY A 18 27.49 5.59 2.71
C GLY A 18 27.04 6.80 1.87
N LEU A 19 27.54 6.92 0.64
CA LEU A 19 27.15 7.97 -0.31
C LEU A 19 25.69 7.81 -0.78
N PHE A 20 25.19 6.57 -0.93
CA PHE A 20 23.77 6.28 -1.14
C PHE A 20 22.92 6.80 0.03
N LEU A 21 23.27 6.44 1.28
CA LEU A 21 22.55 6.91 2.47
C LEU A 21 22.58 8.44 2.61
N PHE A 22 23.67 9.10 2.20
CA PHE A 22 23.77 10.56 2.16
C PHE A 22 22.89 11.20 1.06
N SER A 23 22.75 10.57 -0.11
CA SER A 23 22.17 11.18 -1.30
C SER A 23 20.66 10.94 -1.50
N PHE A 24 20.07 9.84 -1.01
CA PHE A 24 18.63 9.59 -1.23
C PHE A 24 17.70 10.70 -0.70
N PRO A 25 17.99 11.44 0.40
CA PRO A 25 17.17 12.59 0.80
C PRO A 25 17.33 13.81 -0.11
N LEU A 26 18.39 13.86 -0.93
CA LEU A 26 18.76 15.00 -1.78
C LEU A 26 18.31 14.81 -3.24
N SER A 27 18.52 13.61 -3.79
CA SER A 27 18.24 13.29 -5.19
C SER A 27 18.13 11.78 -5.41
N VAL A 28 17.01 11.37 -5.99
CA VAL A 28 16.71 10.00 -6.40
C VAL A 28 17.80 9.47 -7.33
N SER A 29 18.08 10.16 -8.45
CA SER A 29 19.03 9.72 -9.47
C SER A 29 20.47 9.59 -8.96
N ILE A 30 20.93 10.51 -8.10
CA ILE A 30 22.27 10.40 -7.48
C ILE A 30 22.33 9.18 -6.54
N SER A 31 21.25 8.92 -5.80
CA SER A 31 21.17 7.73 -4.96
C SER A 31 21.12 6.44 -5.77
N GLN A 32 20.43 6.42 -6.92
CA GLN A 32 20.40 5.27 -7.82
C GLN A 32 21.80 4.91 -8.35
N ILE A 33 22.63 5.90 -8.70
CA ILE A 33 24.03 5.69 -9.12
C ILE A 33 24.86 5.03 -7.99
N PHE A 34 24.77 5.55 -6.76
CA PHE A 34 25.48 4.98 -5.62
C PHE A 34 24.91 3.62 -5.18
N GLY A 35 23.61 3.40 -5.34
CA GLY A 35 22.94 2.11 -5.12
C GLY A 35 23.42 1.05 -6.11
N ALA A 36 23.45 1.35 -7.41
CA ALA A 36 24.00 0.48 -8.44
C ALA A 36 25.49 0.17 -8.17
N THR A 37 26.30 1.18 -7.82
CA THR A 37 27.71 1.00 -7.42
C THR A 37 27.84 0.08 -6.18
N THR A 38 26.94 0.22 -5.21
CA THR A 38 26.87 -0.67 -4.03
C THR A 38 26.57 -2.11 -4.45
N ILE A 39 25.57 -2.32 -5.31
CA ILE A 39 25.17 -3.65 -5.81
C ILE A 39 26.35 -4.32 -6.54
N LEU A 40 26.94 -3.63 -7.53
CA LEU A 40 28.04 -4.13 -8.36
C LEU A 40 29.29 -4.47 -7.55
N SER A 41 29.63 -3.67 -6.52
CA SER A 41 30.78 -3.94 -5.65
C SER A 41 30.50 -5.02 -4.59
N THR A 42 29.24 -5.20 -4.17
CA THR A 42 28.89 -6.14 -3.08
C THR A 42 28.61 -7.55 -3.58
N TYR A 43 27.92 -7.74 -4.70
CA TYR A 43 27.51 -9.07 -5.17
C TYR A 43 28.68 -10.05 -5.40
N PRO A 44 29.84 -9.64 -5.97
CA PRO A 44 30.99 -10.53 -6.12
C PRO A 44 31.54 -11.09 -4.79
N LEU A 45 31.35 -10.39 -3.67
CA LEU A 45 31.85 -10.81 -2.36
C LEU A 45 31.19 -12.13 -1.88
N PHE A 46 29.92 -12.37 -2.22
CA PHE A 46 29.22 -13.63 -1.91
C PHE A 46 29.86 -14.86 -2.57
N PHE A 47 30.53 -14.68 -3.72
CA PHE A 47 31.21 -15.74 -4.48
C PHE A 47 32.69 -15.83 -4.12
N LEU A 48 33.35 -14.69 -3.86
CA LEU A 48 34.76 -14.65 -3.52
C LEU A 48 35.04 -15.23 -2.12
N GLU A 49 34.19 -14.99 -1.12
CA GLU A 49 34.44 -15.39 0.26
C GLU A 49 33.46 -16.45 0.79
N LYS A 50 33.98 -17.65 1.10
CA LYS A 50 33.20 -18.78 1.64
C LYS A 50 32.53 -18.48 2.99
N LYS A 51 33.03 -17.53 3.77
CA LYS A 51 32.37 -17.02 5.00
C LYS A 51 31.16 -16.14 4.66
N LEU A 52 31.27 -15.24 3.67
CA LEU A 52 30.19 -14.34 3.28
C LEU A 52 29.06 -15.07 2.54
N LYS A 53 29.33 -16.21 1.90
CA LYS A 53 28.27 -17.12 1.42
C LYS A 53 27.30 -17.58 2.52
N GLN A 54 27.77 -17.75 3.77
CA GLN A 54 26.90 -18.07 4.91
C GLN A 54 26.01 -16.91 5.38
N VAL A 55 26.28 -15.69 4.88
CA VAL A 55 25.43 -14.51 5.06
C VAL A 55 24.33 -14.51 4.01
N TRP A 56 24.65 -14.85 2.75
CA TRP A 56 23.68 -15.06 1.67
C TRP A 56 22.57 -16.05 2.07
N ASP A 57 22.94 -17.19 2.66
CA ASP A 57 22.01 -18.24 3.12
C ASP A 57 20.95 -17.76 4.14
N LYS A 58 21.14 -16.60 4.77
CA LYS A 58 20.22 -16.03 5.78
C LYS A 58 19.34 -14.91 5.25
N ILE A 59 19.69 -14.32 4.10
CA ILE A 59 18.89 -13.29 3.41
C ILE A 59 18.07 -13.85 2.24
N GLN A 60 18.44 -15.02 1.71
CA GLN A 60 17.71 -15.73 0.65
C GLN A 60 16.19 -15.76 0.84
N ILE A 61 15.68 -16.18 2.01
CA ILE A 61 14.24 -16.38 2.21
C ILE A 61 13.43 -15.08 2.02
N PRO A 62 13.68 -13.97 2.74
CA PRO A 62 12.95 -12.72 2.50
C PRO A 62 13.28 -12.09 1.14
N PHE A 63 14.51 -12.21 0.63
CA PHE A 63 14.85 -11.72 -0.72
C PHE A 63 14.02 -12.44 -1.79
N TYR A 64 13.99 -13.77 -1.80
CA TYR A 64 13.19 -14.56 -2.74
C TYR A 64 11.68 -14.43 -2.51
N SER A 65 11.24 -14.08 -1.30
CA SER A 65 9.83 -13.77 -1.05
C SER A 65 9.41 -12.54 -1.86
N PHE A 66 10.15 -11.43 -1.78
CA PHE A 66 9.82 -10.24 -2.59
C PHE A 66 10.15 -10.44 -4.08
N LEU A 67 11.25 -11.12 -4.41
CA LEU A 67 11.62 -11.44 -5.80
C LEU A 67 10.50 -12.25 -6.50
N GLY A 68 9.87 -13.17 -5.76
CA GLY A 68 8.75 -13.97 -6.25
C GLY A 68 7.54 -13.13 -6.65
N ILE A 69 7.30 -11.96 -6.03
CA ILE A 69 6.25 -11.03 -6.45
C ILE A 69 6.55 -10.52 -7.87
N TYR A 70 7.75 -9.98 -8.12
CA TYR A 70 8.15 -9.52 -9.46
C TYR A 70 8.16 -10.64 -10.50
N ILE A 71 8.52 -11.87 -10.12
CA ILE A 71 8.46 -13.04 -11.00
C ILE A 71 7.01 -13.39 -11.35
N LEU A 72 6.09 -13.39 -10.38
CA LEU A 72 4.66 -13.62 -10.63
C LEU A 72 4.06 -12.50 -11.50
N LEU A 73 4.36 -11.23 -11.21
CA LEU A 73 3.96 -10.09 -12.05
C LEU A 73 4.40 -10.28 -13.51
N PHE A 74 5.66 -10.68 -13.75
CA PHE A 74 6.17 -10.97 -15.10
C PHE A 74 5.45 -12.15 -15.76
N LEU A 75 5.38 -13.31 -15.10
CA LEU A 75 4.74 -14.52 -15.64
C LEU A 75 3.26 -14.28 -15.97
N PHE A 76 2.53 -13.62 -15.07
CA PHE A 76 1.10 -13.36 -15.24
C PHE A 76 0.83 -12.26 -16.29
N SER A 77 1.76 -11.32 -16.48
CA SER A 77 1.73 -10.40 -17.63
C SER A 77 1.96 -11.10 -18.98
N ILE A 78 2.73 -12.20 -19.00
CA ILE A 78 2.90 -13.05 -20.19
C ILE A 78 1.61 -13.82 -20.48
N PHE A 79 0.99 -14.45 -19.48
CA PHE A 79 -0.29 -15.16 -19.68
C PHE A 79 -1.41 -14.23 -20.20
N GLN A 80 -1.42 -12.95 -19.80
CA GLN A 80 -2.38 -11.98 -20.31
C GLN A 80 -1.92 -11.27 -21.61
N SER A 81 -0.71 -11.56 -22.12
CA SER A 81 -0.08 -10.82 -23.24
C SER A 81 -0.78 -10.95 -24.59
N GLU A 82 -1.56 -12.01 -24.80
CA GLU A 82 -2.42 -12.18 -25.99
C GLU A 82 -3.42 -11.02 -26.15
N SER A 83 -3.70 -10.27 -25.07
CA SER A 83 -4.60 -9.12 -25.06
C SER A 83 -3.97 -7.77 -25.47
N TYR A 84 -2.65 -7.67 -25.68
CA TYR A 84 -1.99 -6.40 -26.04
C TYR A 84 -0.59 -6.57 -26.68
N SER A 85 -0.38 -5.92 -27.82
CA SER A 85 0.93 -5.86 -28.50
C SER A 85 1.45 -4.41 -28.56
N PRO A 86 2.77 -4.16 -28.40
CA PRO A 86 3.84 -5.13 -28.10
C PRO A 86 4.11 -5.26 -26.59
N PHE A 87 4.03 -6.50 -26.08
CA PHE A 87 4.19 -6.89 -24.67
C PHE A 87 5.31 -6.16 -23.92
N PHE A 88 6.57 -6.30 -24.36
CA PHE A 88 7.73 -5.75 -23.64
C PHE A 88 7.70 -4.22 -23.52
N LYS A 89 7.18 -3.51 -24.53
CA LYS A 89 7.04 -2.04 -24.49
C LYS A 89 6.04 -1.61 -23.42
N LYS A 90 4.97 -2.37 -23.23
CA LYS A 90 3.96 -2.14 -22.20
C LYS A 90 4.54 -2.46 -20.82
N PHE A 91 5.02 -3.69 -20.63
CA PHE A 91 5.54 -4.18 -19.36
C PHE A 91 6.66 -3.28 -18.82
N LEU A 92 7.71 -3.03 -19.61
CA LEU A 92 8.88 -2.24 -19.17
C LEU A 92 8.60 -0.73 -18.97
N LYS A 93 7.43 -0.21 -19.38
CA LYS A 93 7.06 1.21 -19.21
C LYS A 93 5.88 1.47 -18.27
N GLN A 94 5.08 0.45 -17.98
CA GLN A 94 3.82 0.59 -17.24
C GLN A 94 3.72 -0.37 -16.05
N SER A 95 4.55 -1.42 -15.98
CA SER A 95 4.59 -2.32 -14.83
C SER A 95 5.65 -1.94 -13.81
N GLU A 96 5.51 -2.55 -12.66
CA GLU A 96 6.33 -2.44 -11.46
C GLU A 96 7.73 -3.09 -11.69
N SER A 97 7.99 -3.62 -12.88
CA SER A 97 9.25 -4.26 -13.26
C SER A 97 10.43 -3.31 -13.39
N GLY A 98 10.19 -2.01 -13.59
CA GLY A 98 11.24 -0.98 -13.52
C GLY A 98 11.96 -0.96 -12.16
N ASP A 99 11.25 -1.34 -11.09
CA ASP A 99 11.73 -1.28 -9.71
C ASP A 99 12.51 -2.55 -9.30
N PHE A 100 12.47 -3.61 -10.12
CA PHE A 100 13.07 -4.91 -9.83
C PHE A 100 14.55 -4.81 -9.42
N TRP A 101 15.34 -3.96 -10.07
CA TRP A 101 16.77 -3.82 -9.77
C TRP A 101 17.01 -3.22 -8.38
N MET A 102 16.08 -2.41 -7.87
CA MET A 102 16.20 -1.77 -6.55
C MET A 102 16.15 -2.81 -5.42
N LEU A 103 15.44 -3.92 -5.61
CA LEU A 103 15.44 -5.06 -4.68
C LEU A 103 16.85 -5.66 -4.48
N LEU A 104 17.78 -5.48 -5.42
CA LEU A 104 19.17 -5.95 -5.28
C LEU A 104 19.95 -5.15 -4.22
N ILE A 105 19.52 -3.95 -3.82
CA ILE A 105 20.16 -3.23 -2.70
C ILE A 105 19.93 -3.93 -1.35
N PHE A 106 18.88 -4.76 -1.23
CA PHE A 106 18.51 -5.44 0.03
C PHE A 106 19.55 -6.48 0.47
N PRO A 107 19.98 -7.46 -0.37
CA PRO A 107 21.10 -8.34 -0.01
C PRO A 107 22.44 -7.61 0.14
N ALA A 108 22.68 -6.57 -0.65
CA ALA A 108 23.93 -5.81 -0.57
C ALA A 108 24.08 -5.09 0.77
N SER A 109 23.07 -4.29 1.15
CA SER A 109 23.00 -3.61 2.45
C SER A 109 22.97 -4.59 3.63
N PHE A 110 22.32 -5.75 3.50
CA PHE A 110 22.39 -6.83 4.50
C PHE A 110 23.81 -7.35 4.73
N LEU A 111 24.58 -7.60 3.66
CA LEU A 111 25.98 -8.03 3.79
C LEU A 111 26.82 -6.95 4.48
N ILE A 112 26.70 -5.68 4.05
CA ILE A 112 27.45 -4.56 4.62
C ILE A 112 27.11 -4.35 6.10
N ALA A 113 25.84 -4.53 6.49
CA ALA A 113 25.39 -4.39 7.88
C ALA A 113 25.68 -5.62 8.77
N SER A 114 25.93 -6.80 8.20
CA SER A 114 26.32 -8.01 8.97
C SER A 114 27.73 -7.92 9.59
N ILE A 115 28.56 -7.01 9.09
CA ILE A 115 29.95 -6.79 9.50
C ILE A 115 30.01 -5.75 10.62
N GLU A 116 30.32 -6.19 11.85
CA GLU A 116 30.35 -5.36 13.06
C GLU A 116 31.22 -4.09 12.92
N LYS A 117 32.37 -4.18 12.23
CA LYS A 117 33.27 -3.04 11.94
C LYS A 117 32.54 -1.87 11.27
N ASN A 118 31.55 -2.14 10.42
CA ASN A 118 30.83 -1.13 9.66
C ASN A 118 29.81 -0.36 10.51
N HIS A 119 29.41 -0.88 11.68
CA HIS A 119 28.27 -0.39 12.44
C HIS A 119 28.41 1.08 12.86
N LYS A 120 29.61 1.49 13.31
CA LYS A 120 29.91 2.88 13.69
C LYS A 120 29.82 3.85 12.50
N THR A 121 30.12 3.38 11.28
CA THR A 121 30.07 4.18 10.04
C THR A 121 28.63 4.30 9.54
N LEU A 122 27.90 3.19 9.46
CA LEU A 122 26.49 3.17 9.05
C LEU A 122 25.62 4.01 10.00
N ARG A 123 25.83 3.92 11.33
CA ARG A 123 25.11 4.75 12.31
C ARG A 123 25.32 6.26 12.07
N LYS A 124 26.54 6.68 11.67
CA LYS A 124 26.80 8.08 11.28
C LYS A 124 26.02 8.47 10.02
N PHE A 125 26.10 7.68 8.95
CA PHE A 125 25.40 7.99 7.70
C PHE A 125 23.88 8.04 7.87
N LEU A 126 23.29 7.16 8.69
CA LEU A 126 21.85 7.22 9.01
C LEU A 126 21.48 8.50 9.78
N PHE A 127 22.29 8.95 10.74
CA PHE A 127 22.05 10.23 11.42
C PHE A 127 22.20 11.44 10.49
N ILE A 128 23.20 11.43 9.61
CA ILE A 128 23.40 12.49 8.61
C ILE A 128 22.17 12.53 7.67
N SER A 129 21.76 11.38 7.14
CA SER A 129 20.60 11.22 6.25
C SER A 129 19.29 11.69 6.91
N ALA A 130 19.05 11.30 8.16
CA ALA A 130 17.92 11.79 8.96
C ALA A 130 17.96 13.31 9.15
N THR A 131 19.14 13.87 9.43
CA THR A 131 19.35 15.31 9.62
C THR A 131 19.08 16.07 8.33
N ILE A 132 19.56 15.59 7.19
CA ILE A 132 19.30 16.18 5.87
C ILE A 132 17.80 16.12 5.55
N THR A 133 17.16 14.95 5.75
CA THR A 133 15.71 14.77 5.51
C THR A 133 14.89 15.80 6.30
N ILE A 134 15.16 15.93 7.60
CA ILE A 134 14.41 16.83 8.49
C ILE A 134 14.73 18.31 8.20
N LEU A 135 15.99 18.64 7.90
CA LEU A 135 16.40 20.00 7.52
C LEU A 135 15.78 20.46 6.19
N LEU A 136 15.73 19.60 5.18
CA LEU A 136 14.99 19.87 3.94
C LEU A 136 13.50 20.05 4.18
N GLY A 137 12.91 19.27 5.09
CA GLY A 137 11.54 19.47 5.55
C GLY A 137 11.32 20.85 6.19
N CYS A 138 12.29 21.35 6.96
CA CYS A 138 12.25 22.70 7.53
C CYS A 138 12.34 23.79 6.48
N ILE A 139 13.30 23.71 5.54
CA ILE A 139 13.39 24.69 4.44
C ILE A 139 12.10 24.68 3.62
N SER A 140 11.57 23.49 3.33
CA SER A 140 10.34 23.31 2.57
C SER A 140 9.12 23.88 3.31
N LEU A 141 9.04 23.76 4.64
CA LEU A 141 7.95 24.36 5.44
C LEU A 141 7.83 25.89 5.25
N PHE A 142 8.91 26.58 4.91
CA PHE A 142 8.95 28.04 4.71
C PHE A 142 9.20 28.47 3.25
N SER A 143 9.12 27.54 2.28
CA SER A 143 9.44 27.81 0.86
C SER A 143 8.20 27.89 -0.03
N GLU A 144 8.04 29.02 -0.72
CA GLU A 144 7.03 29.19 -1.79
C GLU A 144 7.30 28.31 -3.01
N VAL A 145 8.58 27.99 -3.29
CA VAL A 145 9.00 27.15 -4.41
C VAL A 145 9.28 25.71 -3.99
N ARG A 146 9.03 24.75 -4.88
CA ARG A 146 9.41 23.34 -4.67
C ARG A 146 10.93 23.20 -4.82
N ILE A 147 11.63 22.92 -3.72
CA ILE A 147 13.09 22.97 -3.66
C ILE A 147 13.75 22.07 -4.72
N GLY A 148 13.26 20.84 -4.91
CA GLY A 148 13.80 19.91 -5.92
C GLY A 148 13.80 20.48 -7.34
N LYS A 149 12.69 21.10 -7.76
CA LYS A 149 12.58 21.78 -9.07
C LYS A 149 13.44 23.04 -9.15
N PHE A 150 13.43 23.86 -8.10
CA PHE A 150 14.23 25.08 -8.02
C PHE A 150 15.73 24.81 -8.15
N VAL A 151 16.23 23.75 -7.50
CA VAL A 151 17.64 23.30 -7.61
C VAL A 151 17.91 22.71 -9.00
N ALA A 152 17.04 21.86 -9.53
CA ALA A 152 17.19 21.28 -10.87
C ALA A 152 17.24 22.34 -11.98
N ASN A 153 16.46 23.43 -11.83
CA ASN A 153 16.42 24.57 -12.74
C ASN A 153 17.51 25.63 -12.47
N GLY A 154 18.58 25.26 -11.74
CA GLY A 154 19.75 26.12 -11.52
C GLY A 154 19.48 27.33 -10.61
N PHE A 155 18.70 27.12 -9.55
CA PHE A 155 18.25 28.16 -8.60
C PHE A 155 17.41 29.27 -9.26
N LYS A 156 16.60 28.89 -10.25
CA LYS A 156 15.63 29.76 -10.93
C LYS A 156 14.24 29.12 -10.90
N TYR A 157 13.21 29.95 -10.82
CA TYR A 157 11.83 29.53 -11.06
C TYR A 157 11.57 29.52 -12.57
N ALA A 158 11.23 28.36 -13.13
CA ALA A 158 10.89 28.26 -14.54
C ALA A 158 9.41 28.66 -14.77
N PRO A 159 9.07 29.38 -15.86
CA PRO A 159 7.67 29.60 -16.22
C PRO A 159 6.90 28.27 -16.32
N GLY A 160 5.74 28.19 -15.66
CA GLY A 160 4.94 26.96 -15.57
C GLY A 160 5.37 25.98 -14.46
N ASP A 161 6.42 26.26 -13.67
CA ASP A 161 6.72 25.44 -12.50
C ASP A 161 5.60 25.50 -11.45
N ARG A 162 5.33 24.37 -10.81
CA ARG A 162 4.40 24.30 -9.70
C ARG A 162 5.06 24.88 -8.45
N LEU A 163 4.49 25.97 -7.92
CA LEU A 163 4.75 26.42 -6.55
C LEU A 163 4.45 25.31 -5.53
N GLN A 164 4.95 25.47 -4.31
CA GLN A 164 4.64 24.58 -3.20
C GLN A 164 3.23 24.90 -2.66
N HIS A 165 2.53 23.89 -2.14
CA HIS A 165 1.17 24.10 -1.64
C HIS A 165 1.21 24.97 -0.39
N PHE A 166 0.67 26.18 -0.47
CA PHE A 166 0.45 27.04 0.70
C PHE A 166 -0.37 26.27 1.73
N SER A 167 0.16 26.20 2.93
CA SER A 167 -0.47 25.56 4.06
C SER A 167 -1.34 26.58 4.79
N GLY A 168 -0.74 27.67 5.28
CA GLY A 168 -1.41 28.69 6.07
C GLY A 168 -0.41 29.69 6.61
N SER A 169 -0.78 30.49 7.62
CA SER A 169 0.14 31.41 8.29
C SER A 169 0.11 31.29 9.80
N ILE A 170 1.21 31.68 10.44
CA ILE A 170 1.31 31.93 11.88
C ILE A 170 1.77 33.38 12.03
N GLY A 171 0.81 34.28 12.29
CA GLY A 171 1.04 35.72 12.17
C GLY A 171 1.50 36.09 10.75
N PRO A 172 2.61 36.81 10.58
CA PRO A 172 3.14 37.17 9.26
C PRO A 172 3.85 36.01 8.54
N ILE A 173 4.19 34.93 9.24
CA ILE A 173 4.99 33.82 8.67
C ILE A 173 4.08 32.92 7.85
N LYS A 174 4.31 32.87 6.53
CA LYS A 174 3.68 31.90 5.61
C LYS A 174 4.30 30.50 5.82
N LEU A 175 3.45 29.47 5.79
CA LEU A 175 3.82 28.05 5.88
C LEU A 175 3.37 27.31 4.63
N TYR A 176 4.16 26.32 4.21
CA TYR A 176 3.94 25.49 3.03
C TYR A 176 4.02 24.01 3.39
N LEU A 177 3.28 23.17 2.66
CA LEU A 177 3.22 21.72 2.88
C LEU A 177 4.62 21.09 2.68
N PRO A 178 5.30 20.55 3.72
CA PRO A 178 6.66 20.04 3.60
C PRO A 178 6.78 18.85 2.64
N ILE A 179 7.62 19.01 1.61
CA ILE A 179 8.01 17.97 0.65
C ILE A 179 9.53 17.76 0.55
N GLY A 180 10.33 18.68 1.12
CA GLY A 180 11.79 18.64 1.01
C GLY A 180 12.25 18.77 -0.46
N MET A 181 13.05 17.81 -0.92
CA MET A 181 13.47 17.70 -2.33
C MET A 181 12.53 16.79 -3.17
N MET A 182 11.56 16.13 -2.53
CA MET A 182 10.72 15.09 -3.15
C MET A 182 9.58 15.68 -3.99
N ASN A 183 9.04 14.89 -4.91
CA ASN A 183 7.96 15.36 -5.80
C ASN A 183 6.61 15.52 -5.08
N THR A 184 6.36 14.75 -4.01
CA THR A 184 5.08 14.79 -3.25
C THR A 184 5.28 14.78 -1.73
N HIS A 185 4.27 15.26 -1.01
CA HIS A 185 4.23 15.20 0.46
C HIS A 185 4.07 13.76 0.97
N LEU A 186 3.39 12.88 0.22
CA LEU A 186 3.20 11.48 0.61
C LEU A 186 4.54 10.76 0.63
N THR A 187 5.29 10.92 -0.45
CA THR A 187 6.66 10.43 -0.68
C THR A 187 7.63 10.89 0.43
N PHE A 188 7.71 12.20 0.67
CA PHE A 188 8.53 12.76 1.75
C PHE A 188 8.10 12.27 3.15
N GLY A 189 6.80 12.11 3.37
CA GLY A 189 6.26 11.49 4.57
C GLY A 189 6.78 10.05 4.73
N GLY A 190 6.81 9.25 3.65
CA GLY A 190 7.36 7.90 3.65
C GLY A 190 8.80 7.85 4.18
N LEU A 191 9.66 8.76 3.71
CA LEU A 191 11.03 8.90 4.17
C LEU A 191 11.15 9.30 5.66
N LEU A 192 10.30 10.22 6.13
CA LEU A 192 10.20 10.53 7.57
C LEU A 192 9.76 9.29 8.38
N GLY A 193 8.85 8.49 7.84
CA GLY A 193 8.38 7.24 8.43
C GLY A 193 9.47 6.19 8.65
N LEU A 194 10.48 6.14 7.76
CA LEU A 194 11.65 5.26 7.89
C LEU A 194 12.54 5.62 9.09
N PHE A 195 12.63 6.91 9.45
CA PHE A 195 13.51 7.41 10.50
C PHE A 195 12.86 7.61 11.87
N LEU A 196 11.67 8.20 11.93
CA LEU A 196 11.13 8.78 13.18
C LEU A 196 10.95 7.77 14.33
N PRO A 197 10.43 6.54 14.12
CA PRO A 197 10.37 5.53 15.17
C PRO A 197 11.76 5.16 15.73
N GLY A 198 12.78 5.12 14.87
CA GLY A 198 14.15 4.80 15.26
C GLY A 198 14.84 5.92 16.04
N LEU A 199 14.68 7.16 15.58
CA LEU A 199 15.14 8.36 16.28
C LEU A 199 14.51 8.48 17.68
N PHE A 200 13.21 8.18 17.80
CA PHE A 200 12.49 8.24 19.08
C PHE A 200 13.03 7.24 20.11
N ILE A 201 13.34 5.99 19.70
CA ILE A 201 13.91 5.00 20.62
C ILE A 201 15.37 5.30 20.97
N ASP A 202 16.18 5.72 19.99
CA ASP A 202 17.56 6.16 20.24
C ASP A 202 17.59 7.38 21.19
N TRP A 203 16.62 8.29 21.09
CA TRP A 203 16.42 9.39 22.04
C TRP A 203 16.02 8.91 23.45
N ILE A 204 15.07 7.97 23.58
CA ILE A 204 14.70 7.37 24.89
C ILE A 204 15.91 6.69 25.55
N GLN A 205 16.72 5.95 24.78
CA GLN A 205 17.94 5.32 25.30
C GLN A 205 18.97 6.38 25.73
N SER A 206 19.08 7.47 24.97
CA SER A 206 19.97 8.60 25.31
C SER A 206 19.51 9.37 26.55
N PHE A 207 18.20 9.41 26.83
CA PHE A 207 17.63 10.02 28.05
C PHE A 207 18.02 9.26 29.33
N GLN A 208 18.32 7.96 29.24
CA GLN A 208 18.79 7.14 30.36
C GLN A 208 20.30 7.34 30.66
N GLN A 209 21.01 8.16 29.89
CA GLN A 209 22.44 8.43 30.04
C GLN A 209 22.71 9.85 30.55
N LYS A 210 23.98 10.22 30.77
CA LYS A 210 24.36 11.60 31.15
C LYS A 210 23.91 12.59 30.07
N ARG A 211 23.15 13.62 30.48
CA ARG A 211 22.74 14.73 29.62
C ARG A 211 23.99 15.39 29.03
N SER A 212 24.03 15.47 27.70
CA SER A 212 25.18 15.93 26.92
C SER A 212 24.70 16.70 25.69
N PHE A 213 25.60 17.41 25.01
CA PHE A 213 25.29 18.11 23.76
C PHE A 213 24.65 17.17 22.71
N VAL A 214 25.13 15.92 22.63
CA VAL A 214 24.57 14.88 21.74
C VAL A 214 23.13 14.54 22.10
N PHE A 215 22.77 14.48 23.38
CA PHE A 215 21.37 14.31 23.81
C PHE A 215 20.51 15.53 23.43
N GLY A 216 21.05 16.75 23.55
CA GLY A 216 20.40 17.98 23.11
C GLY A 216 20.08 17.94 21.60
N PHE A 217 21.09 17.68 20.77
CA PHE A 217 20.93 17.54 19.32
C PHE A 217 19.90 16.47 18.93
N LYS A 218 19.95 15.27 19.54
CA LYS A 218 18.96 14.21 19.32
C LYS A 218 17.54 14.64 19.71
N THR A 219 17.39 15.40 20.79
CA THR A 219 16.09 15.92 21.24
C THR A 219 15.52 16.91 20.23
N ILE A 220 16.34 17.84 19.74
CA ILE A 220 15.95 18.82 18.71
C ILE A 220 15.56 18.08 17.41
N LEU A 221 16.41 17.16 16.93
CA LEU A 221 16.16 16.40 15.70
C LEU A 221 14.85 15.58 15.78
N MET A 222 14.59 14.93 16.91
CA MET A 222 13.36 14.17 17.14
C MET A 222 12.13 15.10 17.16
N LEU A 223 12.14 16.19 17.93
CA LEU A 223 11.01 17.11 18.05
C LEU A 223 10.69 17.78 16.72
N ILE A 224 11.69 18.33 16.03
CA ILE A 224 11.51 18.95 14.71
C ILE A 224 11.01 17.91 13.70
N GLY A 225 11.54 16.69 13.72
CA GLY A 225 11.10 15.61 12.84
C GLY A 225 9.60 15.28 12.97
N PHE A 226 9.06 15.22 14.19
CA PHE A 226 7.62 15.05 14.41
C PHE A 226 6.79 16.29 14.03
N ILE A 227 7.32 17.51 14.24
CA ILE A 227 6.66 18.75 13.80
C ILE A 227 6.56 18.80 12.27
N ILE A 228 7.63 18.46 11.55
CA ILE A 228 7.63 18.37 10.09
C ILE A 228 6.67 17.29 9.60
N LEU A 229 6.62 16.11 10.24
CA LEU A 229 5.63 15.07 9.92
C LEU A 229 4.19 15.58 10.11
N PHE A 230 3.92 16.35 11.16
CA PHE A 230 2.60 16.95 11.41
C PHE A 230 2.22 18.02 10.37
N PHE A 231 3.15 18.87 9.93
CA PHE A 231 2.87 19.82 8.85
C PHE A 231 2.81 19.17 7.45
N ASN A 232 3.43 18.00 7.26
CA ASN A 232 3.44 17.21 6.03
C ASN A 232 2.08 16.56 5.68
N GLN A 233 1.16 16.41 6.64
CA GLN A 233 -0.22 15.93 6.43
C GLN A 233 -0.39 14.52 5.82
N SER A 234 0.68 13.72 5.67
CA SER A 234 0.61 12.32 5.21
C SER A 234 -0.03 11.40 6.26
N ARG A 235 -1.37 11.40 6.32
CA ARG A 235 -2.19 10.69 7.32
C ARG A 235 -1.87 9.19 7.41
N SER A 236 -1.58 8.55 6.29
CA SER A 236 -1.16 7.15 6.19
C SER A 236 0.12 6.88 6.97
N VAL A 237 1.14 7.73 6.81
CA VAL A 237 2.40 7.65 7.56
C VAL A 237 2.16 7.93 9.05
N TRP A 238 1.29 8.87 9.40
CA TRP A 238 0.97 9.13 10.81
C TRP A 238 0.46 7.87 11.51
N LEU A 239 -0.52 7.19 10.90
CA LEU A 239 -1.04 5.91 11.39
C LEU A 239 0.08 4.87 11.52
N GLY A 240 0.98 4.78 10.54
CA GLY A 240 2.06 3.80 10.57
C GLY A 240 3.16 4.07 11.60
N VAL A 241 3.57 5.33 11.75
CA VAL A 241 4.53 5.76 12.78
C VAL A 241 3.93 5.56 14.17
N ILE A 242 2.67 5.96 14.40
CA ILE A 242 1.97 5.71 15.67
C ILE A 242 1.87 4.21 15.95
N TYR A 243 1.56 3.38 14.94
CA TYR A 243 1.47 1.94 15.09
C TYR A 243 2.79 1.29 15.54
N VAL A 244 3.91 1.63 14.89
CA VAL A 244 5.23 1.11 15.28
C VAL A 244 5.66 1.62 16.64
N LEU A 245 5.37 2.88 16.98
CA LEU A 245 5.61 3.43 18.31
C LEU A 245 4.81 2.72 19.40
N LEU A 246 3.55 2.35 19.13
CA LEU A 246 2.73 1.55 20.06
C LEU A 246 3.29 0.13 20.24
N LEU A 247 3.67 -0.56 19.15
CA LEU A 247 4.33 -1.87 19.24
C LEU A 247 5.65 -1.81 20.03
N LEU A 248 6.44 -0.75 19.84
CA LEU A 248 7.66 -0.48 20.59
C LEU A 248 7.39 -0.25 22.08
N ILE A 249 6.44 0.62 22.43
CA ILE A 249 6.06 0.91 23.81
C ILE A 249 5.54 -0.35 24.52
N LEU A 250 4.77 -1.19 23.83
CA LEU A 250 4.28 -2.45 24.37
C LEU A 250 5.41 -3.47 24.58
N SER A 251 6.36 -3.58 23.64
CA SER A 251 7.51 -4.48 23.75
C SER A 251 8.49 -4.04 24.84
N LEU A 252 8.78 -2.73 24.92
CA LEU A 252 9.73 -2.12 25.85
C LEU A 252 9.11 -1.73 27.21
N ARG A 253 7.83 -2.05 27.47
CA ARG A 253 7.08 -1.64 28.67
C ARG A 253 7.79 -1.93 30.00
N LYS A 254 8.64 -2.96 30.06
CA LYS A 254 9.44 -3.34 31.24
C LYS A 254 10.70 -2.48 31.46
N HIS A 255 11.17 -1.78 30.44
CA HIS A 255 12.44 -1.04 30.40
C HIS A 255 12.26 0.48 30.21
N LEU A 256 11.02 0.96 30.05
CA LEU A 256 10.69 2.37 30.18
C LEU A 256 11.11 2.88 31.58
N PRO A 257 11.67 4.10 31.70
CA PRO A 257 12.14 4.62 32.97
C PRO A 257 11.00 4.68 34.01
N LYS A 258 11.32 4.43 35.29
CA LYS A 258 10.36 4.58 36.40
C LYS A 258 10.11 6.08 36.68
N ILE A 259 9.28 6.70 35.85
CA ILE A 259 8.87 8.11 35.95
C ILE A 259 8.17 8.34 37.30
N SER A 260 8.65 9.32 38.08
CA SER A 260 8.07 9.68 39.39
C SER A 260 6.63 10.17 39.28
N LEU A 261 5.84 10.11 40.36
CA LEU A 261 4.44 10.59 40.33
C LEU A 261 4.36 12.09 39.97
N LYS A 262 5.27 12.93 40.51
CA LYS A 262 5.38 14.35 40.15
C LYS A 262 5.69 14.52 38.66
N THR A 263 6.64 13.76 38.12
CA THR A 263 6.99 13.80 36.69
C THR A 263 5.86 13.27 35.79
N LYS A 264 5.08 12.27 36.24
CA LYS A 264 3.86 11.84 35.57
C LYS A 264 2.82 12.95 35.52
N MET A 265 2.55 13.62 36.64
CA MET A 265 1.62 14.77 36.67
C MET A 265 2.08 15.93 35.79
N ILE A 266 3.36 16.29 35.83
CA ILE A 266 3.93 17.32 34.94
C ILE A 266 3.80 16.90 33.48
N SER A 267 4.10 15.64 33.13
CA SER A 267 3.90 15.14 31.76
C SER A 267 2.42 15.12 31.35
N GLY A 268 1.50 14.86 32.29
CA GLY A 268 0.06 14.92 32.08
C GLY A 268 -0.42 16.35 31.85
N LEU A 269 0.04 17.32 32.64
CA LEU A 269 -0.24 18.75 32.46
C LEU A 269 0.33 19.27 31.13
N ILE A 270 1.54 18.86 30.75
CA ILE A 270 2.14 19.18 29.45
C ILE A 270 1.32 18.54 28.32
N LEU A 271 0.90 17.28 28.45
CA LEU A 271 0.11 16.60 27.41
C LEU A 271 -1.31 17.18 27.30
N ILE A 272 -1.92 17.59 28.41
CA ILE A 272 -3.19 18.35 28.43
C ILE A 272 -2.99 19.75 27.82
N SER A 273 -1.90 20.45 28.13
CA SER A 273 -1.57 21.76 27.54
C SER A 273 -1.31 21.65 26.04
N VAL A 274 -0.60 20.63 25.58
CA VAL A 274 -0.40 20.30 24.15
C VAL A 274 -1.72 19.92 23.50
N PHE A 275 -2.58 19.15 24.17
CA PHE A 275 -3.91 18.78 23.65
C PHE A 275 -4.82 20.00 23.53
N LEU A 276 -4.91 20.86 24.55
CA LEU A 276 -5.66 22.12 24.53
C LEU A 276 -5.10 23.07 23.47
N SER A 277 -3.78 23.17 23.33
CA SER A 277 -3.12 23.93 22.26
C SER A 277 -3.46 23.34 20.89
N THR A 278 -3.48 22.02 20.74
CA THR A 278 -3.87 21.34 19.49
C THR A 278 -5.35 21.54 19.17
N VAL A 279 -6.24 21.60 20.18
CA VAL A 279 -7.66 21.94 20.03
C VAL A 279 -7.85 23.42 19.65
N TYR A 280 -7.05 24.32 20.22
CA TYR A 280 -7.03 25.74 19.86
C TYR A 280 -6.51 25.96 18.43
N PHE A 281 -5.39 25.34 18.06
CA PHE A 281 -4.88 25.33 16.69
C PHE A 281 -5.85 24.63 15.72
N PHE A 282 -6.56 23.58 16.13
CA PHE A 282 -7.62 22.97 15.32
C PHE A 282 -8.82 23.89 15.11
N ARG A 283 -9.18 24.73 16.10
CA ARG A 283 -10.23 25.75 15.95
C ARG A 283 -9.81 26.94 15.09
N ASN A 284 -8.53 27.33 15.13
CA ASN A 284 -8.08 28.59 14.53
C ASN A 284 -7.23 28.41 13.25
N ASN A 285 -6.73 27.20 12.95
CA ASN A 285 -5.99 26.90 11.73
C ASN A 285 -6.80 25.98 10.82
N TRP A 286 -7.31 26.56 9.73
CA TRP A 286 -8.10 25.92 8.68
C TRP A 286 -7.47 24.63 8.13
N LEU A 287 -6.13 24.51 8.09
CA LEU A 287 -5.46 23.26 7.71
C LEU A 287 -5.88 22.11 8.61
N ILE A 288 -5.63 22.24 9.91
CA ILE A 288 -5.79 21.17 10.88
C ILE A 288 -7.28 20.82 10.98
N GLN A 289 -8.12 21.86 10.87
CA GLN A 289 -9.56 21.76 10.71
C GLN A 289 -9.94 20.86 9.51
N ARG A 290 -9.45 21.16 8.31
CA ARG A 290 -9.65 20.37 7.08
C ARG A 290 -9.02 18.97 7.15
N SER A 291 -7.79 18.85 7.65
CA SER A 291 -7.04 17.58 7.72
C SER A 291 -7.73 16.56 8.61
N ILE A 292 -8.50 17.00 9.61
CA ILE A 292 -9.28 16.14 10.51
C ILE A 292 -10.75 16.04 10.05
N SER A 293 -11.39 17.12 9.58
CA SER A 293 -12.78 17.06 9.09
C SER A 293 -12.93 16.06 7.96
N GLN A 294 -11.97 16.04 7.02
CA GLN A 294 -11.98 15.14 5.86
C GLN A 294 -11.84 13.65 6.23
N ILE A 295 -11.43 13.31 7.46
CA ILE A 295 -11.37 11.91 7.95
C ILE A 295 -12.79 11.41 8.30
N PHE A 296 -13.65 12.30 8.80
CA PHE A 296 -14.99 11.99 9.29
C PHE A 296 -16.12 12.37 8.31
N GLN A 297 -15.85 13.29 7.38
CA GLN A 297 -16.76 13.63 6.28
C GLN A 297 -16.90 12.44 5.32
N THR A 298 -18.14 12.08 4.96
CA THR A 298 -18.46 11.05 3.96
C THR A 298 -18.26 11.52 2.52
N HIS A 299 -18.19 12.83 2.32
CA HIS A 299 -17.97 13.49 1.04
C HIS A 299 -16.76 14.42 1.17
N ASN A 300 -15.71 14.14 0.42
CA ASN A 300 -14.47 14.89 0.43
C ASN A 300 -13.80 14.80 -0.95
N THR A 301 -12.66 15.47 -1.15
CA THR A 301 -11.88 15.37 -2.39
C THR A 301 -11.20 14.00 -2.59
N GLU A 302 -11.42 13.03 -1.72
CA GLU A 302 -10.99 11.64 -1.85
C GLU A 302 -12.11 10.71 -2.36
N ASN A 303 -13.24 11.25 -2.85
CA ASN A 303 -14.23 10.50 -3.65
C ASN A 303 -13.56 9.60 -4.70
N GLN A 304 -12.48 10.08 -5.33
CA GLN A 304 -11.63 9.33 -6.25
C GLN A 304 -11.10 8.01 -5.67
N ARG A 305 -10.74 7.96 -4.37
CA ARG A 305 -10.31 6.71 -3.70
C ARG A 305 -11.45 5.70 -3.59
N TYR A 306 -12.68 6.14 -3.35
CA TYR A 306 -13.84 5.24 -3.39
C TYR A 306 -13.97 4.60 -4.78
N TYR A 307 -13.89 5.38 -5.87
CA TYR A 307 -14.00 4.83 -7.23
C TYR A 307 -12.84 3.88 -7.57
N ILE A 308 -11.62 4.20 -7.13
CA ILE A 308 -10.46 3.30 -7.27
C ILE A 308 -10.76 1.94 -6.65
N TYR A 309 -11.10 1.89 -5.36
CA TYR A 309 -11.40 0.61 -4.70
C TYR A 309 -12.66 -0.07 -5.26
N LYS A 310 -13.72 0.68 -5.60
CA LYS A 310 -14.97 0.14 -6.18
C LYS A 310 -14.71 -0.53 -7.55
N ASN A 311 -13.77 0.00 -8.35
CA ASN A 311 -13.29 -0.62 -9.58
C ASN A 311 -12.28 -1.76 -9.33
N THR A 312 -11.43 -1.67 -8.30
CA THR A 312 -10.43 -2.70 -7.99
C THR A 312 -11.05 -4.02 -7.51
N ILE A 313 -12.11 -3.98 -6.70
CA ILE A 313 -12.72 -5.18 -6.12
C ILE A 313 -13.29 -6.16 -7.18
N PRO A 314 -13.97 -5.71 -8.25
CA PRO A 314 -14.32 -6.55 -9.39
C PRO A 314 -13.13 -7.21 -10.10
N LEU A 315 -11.98 -6.52 -10.19
CA LEU A 315 -10.76 -7.12 -10.77
C LEU A 315 -10.23 -8.24 -9.87
N LEU A 316 -10.24 -8.03 -8.55
CA LEU A 316 -9.88 -9.05 -7.57
C LEU A 316 -10.79 -10.28 -7.68
N SER A 317 -12.12 -10.12 -7.79
CA SER A 317 -13.03 -11.27 -7.88
C SER A 317 -12.89 -12.04 -9.21
N LYS A 318 -12.71 -11.33 -10.33
CA LYS A 318 -12.55 -11.93 -11.67
C LYS A 318 -11.18 -12.62 -11.85
N HIS A 319 -10.12 -12.12 -11.22
CA HIS A 319 -8.74 -12.55 -11.47
C HIS A 319 -7.98 -13.03 -10.22
N TRP A 320 -8.64 -13.40 -9.12
CA TRP A 320 -8.01 -13.66 -7.81
C TRP A 320 -6.76 -14.57 -7.80
N PHE A 321 -6.68 -15.57 -8.69
CA PHE A 321 -5.61 -16.58 -8.71
C PHE A 321 -4.33 -16.08 -9.39
N ILE A 322 -4.47 -15.47 -10.58
CA ILE A 322 -3.38 -15.06 -11.50
C ILE A 322 -3.15 -13.54 -11.44
N GLY A 323 -4.13 -12.76 -10.98
CA GLY A 323 -4.16 -11.31 -11.19
C GLY A 323 -4.37 -10.95 -12.66
N ILE A 324 -4.30 -9.66 -12.94
CA ILE A 324 -4.43 -9.08 -14.29
C ILE A 324 -3.08 -8.91 -15.00
N GLY A 325 -1.95 -9.21 -14.35
CA GLY A 325 -0.59 -8.87 -14.81
C GLY A 325 -0.15 -7.47 -14.40
N GLY A 326 1.15 -7.29 -14.18
CA GLY A 326 1.78 -6.00 -13.92
C GLY A 326 1.66 -5.04 -15.11
N GLY A 327 1.37 -3.77 -14.84
CA GLY A 327 1.17 -2.74 -15.87
C GLY A 327 -0.13 -2.84 -16.68
N ASN A 328 -1.04 -3.76 -16.34
CA ASN A 328 -2.39 -3.81 -16.91
C ASN A 328 -3.44 -3.05 -16.08
N TYR A 329 -3.09 -2.60 -14.87
CA TYR A 329 -4.02 -2.02 -13.91
C TYR A 329 -4.84 -0.85 -14.47
N LYS A 330 -4.19 0.10 -15.17
CA LYS A 330 -4.85 1.27 -15.76
C LYS A 330 -5.96 0.91 -16.75
N ASP A 331 -5.73 -0.08 -17.61
CA ASP A 331 -6.69 -0.47 -18.65
C ASP A 331 -7.86 -1.26 -18.07
N PHE A 332 -7.59 -2.22 -17.18
CA PHE A 332 -8.64 -2.99 -16.52
C PHE A 332 -9.49 -2.12 -15.58
N HIS A 333 -8.87 -1.19 -14.83
CA HIS A 333 -9.60 -0.20 -14.05
C HIS A 333 -10.47 0.71 -14.93
N TRP A 334 -9.96 1.13 -16.10
CA TRP A 334 -10.74 1.91 -17.06
C TRP A 334 -11.88 1.11 -17.71
N LYS A 335 -11.73 -0.21 -17.89
CA LYS A 335 -12.81 -1.09 -18.36
C LYS A 335 -13.98 -1.11 -17.36
N GLU A 336 -13.72 -1.31 -16.06
CA GLU A 336 -14.78 -1.23 -15.05
C GLU A 336 -15.36 0.19 -14.92
N SER A 337 -14.52 1.23 -15.02
CA SER A 337 -14.97 2.63 -15.08
C SER A 337 -15.93 2.87 -16.26
N SER A 338 -15.62 2.32 -17.44
CA SER A 338 -16.45 2.44 -18.64
C SER A 338 -17.79 1.69 -18.49
N ASN A 339 -17.78 0.52 -17.84
CA ASN A 339 -19.00 -0.21 -17.47
C ASN A 339 -19.89 0.60 -16.51
N MET A 340 -19.29 1.39 -15.61
CA MET A 340 -20.03 2.31 -14.73
C MET A 340 -20.60 3.50 -15.51
N ILE A 341 -19.83 4.11 -16.40
CA ILE A 341 -20.27 5.24 -17.26
C ILE A 341 -21.40 4.81 -18.21
N GLN A 342 -21.40 3.55 -18.70
CA GLN A 342 -22.49 3.00 -19.51
C GLN A 342 -23.85 2.99 -18.81
N LYS A 343 -23.86 2.76 -17.49
CA LYS A 343 -25.07 2.79 -16.68
C LYS A 343 -25.40 4.22 -16.22
N GLU A 344 -24.36 4.96 -15.88
CA GLU A 344 -24.43 6.22 -15.16
C GLU A 344 -23.50 7.26 -15.79
N GLU A 345 -23.92 7.83 -16.93
CA GLU A 345 -23.13 8.80 -17.72
C GLU A 345 -22.64 9.98 -16.85
N GLN A 346 -23.44 10.37 -15.87
CA GLN A 346 -23.14 11.39 -14.85
C GLN A 346 -21.87 11.15 -14.02
N LEU A 347 -21.43 9.89 -13.87
CA LEU A 347 -20.18 9.56 -13.18
C LEU A 347 -18.92 9.85 -14.01
N TRP A 348 -19.06 10.11 -15.32
CA TRP A 348 -17.94 10.23 -16.25
C TRP A 348 -16.92 11.29 -15.84
N TYR A 349 -17.35 12.45 -15.31
CA TYR A 349 -16.41 13.45 -14.79
C TYR A 349 -15.49 12.86 -13.72
N GLU A 350 -16.06 12.41 -12.60
CA GLU A 350 -15.30 11.98 -11.42
C GLU A 350 -14.50 10.69 -11.70
N LEU A 351 -15.01 9.78 -12.55
CA LEU A 351 -14.26 8.60 -13.03
C LEU A 351 -13.15 8.95 -14.04
N TYR A 352 -13.34 9.98 -14.87
CA TYR A 352 -12.30 10.43 -15.80
C TYR A 352 -11.15 11.11 -15.05
N ILE A 353 -11.46 12.02 -14.12
CA ILE A 353 -10.45 12.69 -13.29
C ILE A 353 -9.91 11.85 -12.13
N THR A 354 -10.37 10.60 -11.97
CA THR A 354 -9.80 9.66 -10.98
C THR A 354 -8.49 9.08 -11.52
N PRO A 355 -7.38 9.13 -10.75
CA PRO A 355 -6.08 8.66 -11.22
C PRO A 355 -6.05 7.12 -11.25
N ARG A 356 -5.46 6.54 -12.30
CA ARG A 356 -5.67 5.10 -12.64
C ARG A 356 -4.38 4.28 -12.63
N GLY A 357 -3.27 4.82 -12.14
CA GLY A 357 -1.97 4.13 -12.13
C GLY A 357 -1.90 2.91 -11.21
N HIS A 358 -2.47 2.98 -10.00
CA HIS A 358 -2.36 1.93 -8.98
C HIS A 358 -3.53 1.94 -7.98
N ALA A 359 -3.63 0.90 -7.15
CA ALA A 359 -4.80 0.65 -6.29
C ALA A 359 -4.79 1.41 -4.93
N HIS A 360 -3.89 2.39 -4.75
CA HIS A 360 -3.66 3.14 -3.49
C HIS A 360 -3.56 2.26 -2.22
N ASN A 361 -3.08 1.03 -2.35
CA ASN A 361 -2.86 0.08 -1.28
C ASN A 361 -1.87 -0.97 -1.80
N ASP A 362 -0.68 -1.06 -1.21
CA ASP A 362 0.42 -1.93 -1.65
C ASP A 362 -0.01 -3.40 -1.71
N LEU A 363 -0.66 -3.92 -0.65
CA LEU A 363 -1.10 -5.33 -0.61
C LEU A 363 -2.17 -5.61 -1.67
N LEU A 364 -3.20 -4.74 -1.77
CA LEU A 364 -4.28 -4.91 -2.74
C LEU A 364 -3.76 -4.82 -4.18
N HIS A 365 -2.84 -3.90 -4.45
CA HIS A 365 -2.23 -3.75 -5.76
C HIS A 365 -1.48 -5.02 -6.17
N PHE A 366 -0.54 -5.52 -5.34
CA PHE A 366 0.20 -6.74 -5.66
C PHE A 366 -0.67 -8.00 -5.75
N ILE A 367 -1.80 -8.09 -5.03
CA ILE A 367 -2.77 -9.18 -5.23
C ILE A 367 -3.51 -9.04 -6.58
N VAL A 368 -3.88 -7.82 -6.97
CA VAL A 368 -4.65 -7.58 -8.20
C VAL A 368 -3.78 -7.76 -9.45
N THR A 369 -2.55 -7.27 -9.45
CA THR A 369 -1.62 -7.43 -10.58
C THR A 369 -0.91 -8.78 -10.58
N GLY A 370 -0.57 -9.33 -9.40
CA GLY A 370 0.25 -10.54 -9.25
C GLY A 370 -0.44 -11.75 -8.61
N GLY A 371 -1.77 -11.72 -8.44
CA GLY A 371 -2.57 -12.83 -7.89
C GLY A 371 -2.40 -13.08 -6.39
N ILE A 372 -3.22 -13.98 -5.84
CA ILE A 372 -3.20 -14.37 -4.42
C ILE A 372 -1.81 -14.81 -3.93
N PHE A 373 -1.00 -15.43 -4.79
CA PHE A 373 0.36 -15.85 -4.45
C PHE A 373 1.29 -14.66 -4.17
N SER A 374 1.17 -13.55 -4.91
CA SER A 374 1.92 -12.33 -4.61
C SER A 374 1.51 -11.72 -3.27
N GLY A 375 0.22 -11.76 -2.91
CA GLY A 375 -0.25 -11.38 -1.58
C GLY A 375 0.33 -12.27 -0.46
N ILE A 376 0.39 -13.58 -0.67
CA ILE A 376 1.00 -14.52 0.29
C ILE A 376 2.50 -14.21 0.46
N LEU A 377 3.23 -14.00 -0.64
CA LEU A 377 4.66 -13.66 -0.61
C LEU A 377 4.93 -12.31 0.07
N PHE A 378 4.09 -11.30 -0.17
CA PHE A 378 4.14 -10.00 0.50
C PHE A 378 3.95 -10.15 2.02
N LEU A 379 2.93 -10.91 2.45
CA LEU A 379 2.66 -11.17 3.86
C LEU A 379 3.77 -12.02 4.52
N LEU A 380 4.41 -12.94 3.79
CA LEU A 380 5.58 -13.69 4.27
C LEU A 380 6.83 -12.79 4.44
N PHE A 381 7.07 -11.87 3.51
CA PHE A 381 8.14 -10.87 3.62
C PHE A 381 7.96 -9.98 4.86
N TRP A 382 6.78 -9.37 5.03
CA TRP A 382 6.45 -8.59 6.22
C TRP A 382 6.44 -9.43 7.50
N GLY A 383 6.00 -10.69 7.43
CA GLY A 383 6.09 -11.67 8.51
C GLY A 383 7.52 -11.93 8.95
N ARG A 384 8.50 -11.91 8.03
CA ARG A 384 9.92 -12.01 8.39
C ARG A 384 10.44 -10.75 9.07
N LEU A 385 10.00 -9.56 8.64
CA LEU A 385 10.35 -8.27 9.26
C LEU A 385 9.77 -8.14 10.68
N PHE A 386 8.46 -8.33 10.87
CA PHE A 386 7.83 -8.32 12.20
C PHE A 386 8.32 -9.48 13.09
N GLY A 387 8.57 -10.67 12.50
CA GLY A 387 9.20 -11.78 13.22
C GLY A 387 10.59 -11.43 13.73
N SER A 388 11.40 -10.71 12.96
CA SER A 388 12.71 -10.21 13.43
C SER A 388 12.56 -9.08 14.45
N PHE A 389 11.54 -8.22 14.33
CA PHE A 389 11.24 -7.16 15.30
C PHE A 389 11.01 -7.71 16.70
N PHE A 390 10.21 -8.77 16.83
CA PHE A 390 9.94 -9.40 18.12
C PHE A 390 11.03 -10.40 18.59
N GLN A 391 12.02 -10.72 17.74
CA GLN A 391 13.20 -11.53 18.10
C GLN A 391 14.36 -10.71 18.66
N ASN A 392 14.52 -9.47 18.22
CA ASN A 392 15.65 -8.62 18.58
C ASN A 392 15.52 -8.04 20.00
N ASP A 393 16.60 -8.08 20.79
CA ASP A 393 16.69 -7.32 22.04
C ASP A 393 17.28 -5.93 21.80
N TYR A 394 16.39 -4.93 21.76
CA TYR A 394 16.74 -3.52 21.58
C TYR A 394 17.35 -2.87 22.82
N ASN A 395 17.51 -3.56 23.96
CA ASN A 395 18.21 -3.02 25.13
C ASN A 395 19.71 -2.73 24.87
N THR A 396 20.27 -3.24 23.76
CA THR A 396 21.68 -2.98 23.38
C THR A 396 21.84 -1.62 22.69
N GLN A 397 22.49 -0.68 23.38
CA GLN A 397 22.62 0.77 23.04
C GLN A 397 23.33 1.10 21.70
N ASN A 398 23.72 0.10 20.91
CA ASN A 398 24.46 0.22 19.65
C ASN A 398 23.79 -0.45 18.43
N GLY A 399 22.62 -1.10 18.59
CA GLY A 399 21.94 -1.76 17.48
C GLY A 399 21.46 -0.79 16.38
N ILE A 400 22.06 -0.87 15.19
CA ILE A 400 21.63 -0.05 14.03
C ILE A 400 20.19 -0.35 13.61
N SER A 401 19.74 -1.60 13.84
CA SER A 401 18.36 -2.05 13.69
C SER A 401 17.33 -1.18 14.42
N ILE A 402 17.73 -0.43 15.46
CA ILE A 402 16.89 0.57 16.10
C ILE A 402 16.61 1.74 15.14
N LEU A 403 17.65 2.30 14.50
CA LEU A 403 17.50 3.46 13.62
C LEU A 403 16.73 3.16 12.33
N THR A 404 16.76 1.91 11.84
CA THR A 404 16.05 1.50 10.62
C THR A 404 14.71 0.81 10.90
N ILE A 405 14.23 0.83 12.15
CA ILE A 405 12.98 0.16 12.57
C ILE A 405 11.72 0.77 11.94
N GLY A 406 11.81 2.00 11.43
CA GLY A 406 10.71 2.72 10.77
C GLY A 406 10.24 2.11 9.45
N ILE A 407 10.97 1.14 8.87
CA ILE A 407 10.46 0.31 7.75
C ILE A 407 9.10 -0.33 8.09
N LEU A 408 8.87 -0.68 9.36
CA LEU A 408 7.63 -1.27 9.83
C LEU A 408 6.43 -0.31 9.77
N SER A 409 6.67 1.00 9.61
CA SER A 409 5.62 2.01 9.45
C SER A 409 4.98 1.96 8.07
N LEU A 410 5.72 1.50 7.05
CA LEU A 410 5.21 1.44 5.68
C LEU A 410 4.19 0.30 5.46
N PHE A 411 4.17 -0.74 6.29
CA PHE A 411 3.13 -1.79 6.22
C PHE A 411 1.71 -1.25 6.52
N PRO A 412 1.42 -0.67 7.71
CA PRO A 412 0.12 -0.08 7.99
C PRO A 412 -0.17 1.17 7.14
N ALA A 413 0.84 1.98 6.79
CA ALA A 413 0.66 3.14 5.91
C ALA A 413 0.32 2.72 4.47
N GLY A 414 0.92 1.62 4.01
CA GLY A 414 0.73 1.00 2.70
C GLY A 414 -0.66 0.40 2.45
N PHE A 415 -1.56 0.41 3.44
CA PHE A 415 -2.98 0.13 3.18
C PHE A 415 -3.75 1.34 2.63
N PHE A 416 -3.25 2.56 2.86
CA PHE A 416 -3.94 3.81 2.49
C PHE A 416 -3.21 4.63 1.41
N GLN A 417 -2.08 4.12 0.93
CA GLN A 417 -1.26 4.68 -0.13
C GLN A 417 -0.39 3.54 -0.71
N CYS A 418 0.15 3.69 -1.92
CA CYS A 418 1.20 2.81 -2.40
C CYS A 418 2.57 3.41 -2.08
N TYR A 419 3.29 2.86 -1.09
CA TYR A 419 4.67 3.26 -0.76
C TYR A 419 5.72 2.33 -1.39
N LEU A 420 5.30 1.17 -1.89
CA LEU A 420 6.17 0.18 -2.52
C LEU A 420 6.10 0.21 -4.05
N LEU A 421 5.57 1.32 -4.61
CA LEU A 421 5.52 1.67 -6.03
C LEU A 421 6.06 3.10 -6.28
N ASP A 422 6.74 3.69 -5.30
CA ASP A 422 7.29 5.05 -5.30
C ASP A 422 8.82 4.90 -5.20
N ASP A 423 9.56 5.15 -6.29
CA ASP A 423 10.99 4.81 -6.36
C ASP A 423 11.86 5.64 -5.40
N GLU A 424 11.40 6.86 -5.08
CA GLU A 424 12.00 7.71 -4.04
C GLU A 424 11.94 7.03 -2.65
N VAL A 425 10.95 6.14 -2.40
CA VAL A 425 10.74 5.41 -1.12
C VAL A 425 11.22 3.95 -1.18
N VAL A 426 11.01 3.24 -2.29
CA VAL A 426 11.32 1.80 -2.48
C VAL A 426 12.81 1.54 -2.30
N LEU A 427 13.67 2.36 -2.90
CA LEU A 427 15.12 2.19 -2.84
C LEU A 427 15.69 2.31 -1.41
N PRO A 428 15.40 3.38 -0.63
CA PRO A 428 15.81 3.43 0.77
C PRO A 428 15.09 2.39 1.64
N PHE A 429 13.84 2.03 1.35
CA PHE A 429 13.13 0.96 2.08
C PHE A 429 13.88 -0.37 2.02
N PHE A 430 14.27 -0.84 0.82
CA PHE A 430 15.01 -2.08 0.66
C PHE A 430 16.40 -2.03 1.32
N ALA A 431 17.09 -0.88 1.26
CA ALA A 431 18.35 -0.68 1.96
C ALA A 431 18.19 -0.74 3.48
N PHE A 432 17.13 -0.15 4.04
CA PHE A 432 16.84 -0.16 5.47
C PHE A 432 16.41 -1.56 5.95
N CYS A 433 15.68 -2.32 5.14
CA CYS A 433 15.38 -3.73 5.40
C CYS A 433 16.66 -4.56 5.55
N GLY A 434 17.66 -4.31 4.71
CA GLY A 434 18.95 -5.01 4.76
C GLY A 434 19.74 -4.64 6.02
N ILE A 435 19.81 -3.36 6.37
CA ILE A 435 20.42 -2.92 7.63
C ILE A 435 19.70 -3.52 8.84
N PHE A 436 18.37 -3.54 8.84
CA PHE A 436 17.53 -4.03 9.93
C PHE A 436 17.77 -5.51 10.23
N LEU A 437 17.71 -6.37 9.20
CA LEU A 437 17.93 -7.81 9.35
C LEU A 437 19.42 -8.18 9.46
N GLY A 438 20.31 -7.41 8.83
CA GLY A 438 21.75 -7.69 8.80
C GLY A 438 22.44 -7.37 10.12
N SER A 439 22.07 -6.27 10.78
CA SER A 439 22.68 -5.87 12.05
C SER A 439 22.35 -6.80 13.22
N SER A 440 21.20 -7.51 13.20
CA SER A 440 20.88 -8.57 14.17
C SER A 440 21.71 -9.86 14.01
N LEU A 441 22.56 -9.95 12.98
CA LEU A 441 23.37 -11.14 12.69
C LEU A 441 24.81 -11.05 13.21
N SER A 442 25.27 -9.84 13.59
CA SER A 442 26.61 -9.43 14.00
C SER A 442 27.69 -10.54 14.04
N LEU A 443 28.47 -10.66 12.96
CA LEU A 443 29.65 -11.54 12.93
C LEU A 443 30.78 -10.91 13.78
N PRO A 444 31.25 -11.55 14.87
CA PRO A 444 32.06 -10.88 15.89
C PRO A 444 33.50 -10.60 15.44
N LYS A 445 33.97 -9.39 15.78
CA LYS A 445 35.26 -8.78 15.44
C LYS A 445 36.48 -9.72 15.54
N VAL A 446 36.57 -10.52 16.61
CA VAL A 446 37.70 -11.43 16.92
C VAL A 446 37.98 -12.44 15.79
N PHE A 447 37.00 -12.74 14.93
CA PHE A 447 37.10 -13.75 13.87
C PHE A 447 37.91 -13.32 12.63
N PHE A 448 38.36 -12.06 12.57
CA PHE A 448 39.27 -11.54 11.54
C PHE A 448 40.68 -11.33 12.08
N ASP A 449 40.85 -10.71 13.25
CA ASP A 449 42.17 -10.45 13.82
C ASP A 449 42.96 -11.75 14.09
N LYS A 450 42.27 -12.82 14.51
CA LYS A 450 42.88 -14.15 14.75
C LYS A 450 43.45 -14.82 13.49
N ILE A 451 43.18 -14.32 12.29
CA ILE A 451 43.83 -14.78 11.04
C ILE A 451 45.28 -14.26 10.95
N ARG A 452 45.62 -13.17 11.65
CA ARG A 452 47.00 -12.64 11.69
C ARG A 452 47.94 -13.51 12.52
N GLU A 453 47.42 -14.14 13.58
CA GLU A 453 48.19 -14.97 14.51
C GLU A 453 48.17 -16.46 14.13
N ASN A 454 46.99 -17.03 13.80
CA ASN A 454 46.86 -18.45 13.49
C ASN A 454 47.59 -18.92 12.21
N ASN A 455 48.19 -18.01 11.44
CA ASN A 455 49.03 -18.35 10.29
C ASN A 455 50.51 -18.59 10.66
N LEU A 456 50.90 -18.47 11.94
CA LEU A 456 52.29 -18.58 12.39
C LEU A 456 52.58 -19.77 13.32
N GLN A 457 51.57 -20.49 13.81
CA GLN A 457 51.76 -21.72 14.61
C GLN A 457 50.72 -22.80 14.25
N SER A 458 51.20 -24.00 13.95
CA SER A 458 50.40 -25.19 13.64
C SER A 458 50.37 -26.16 14.82
N ILE A 459 49.19 -26.40 15.41
CA ILE A 459 48.96 -27.46 16.40
C ILE A 459 47.45 -27.86 16.39
N PRO A 460 47.07 -29.09 16.77
CA PRO A 460 46.02 -29.83 16.03
C PRO A 460 44.56 -29.60 16.45
N LYS A 461 43.64 -30.10 15.61
CA LYS A 461 42.19 -30.11 15.83
C LYS A 461 41.76 -31.23 16.80
N THR A 462 41.39 -30.87 18.02
CA THR A 462 40.58 -31.74 18.89
C THR A 462 39.53 -30.95 19.69
N LEU A 463 38.62 -31.69 20.32
CA LEU A 463 37.60 -31.21 21.26
C LEU A 463 36.41 -30.39 20.69
N ASN A 464 35.50 -31.08 19.99
CA ASN A 464 34.05 -30.80 20.10
C ASN A 464 33.13 -31.95 19.58
N ASN A 465 33.64 -32.93 18.83
CA ASN A 465 32.82 -34.00 18.25
C ASN A 465 32.22 -35.02 19.27
N LEU A 466 32.72 -35.09 20.52
CA LEU A 466 32.35 -36.18 21.44
C LEU A 466 30.85 -36.23 21.83
N ARG A 467 30.14 -35.09 21.81
CA ARG A 467 28.72 -35.02 22.23
C ARG A 467 27.69 -35.33 21.13
N PHE A 468 28.09 -35.31 19.85
CA PHE A 468 27.20 -35.66 18.75
C PHE A 468 27.21 -37.18 18.46
N ASN A 469 28.39 -37.81 18.50
CA ASN A 469 28.51 -39.25 18.22
C ASN A 469 27.77 -40.13 19.24
N THR A 470 27.61 -39.70 20.50
CA THR A 470 26.85 -40.44 21.52
C THR A 470 25.35 -40.50 21.21
N ILE A 471 24.79 -39.43 20.66
CA ILE A 471 23.38 -39.37 20.24
C ILE A 471 23.18 -40.23 18.99
N PHE A 472 24.06 -40.10 17.99
CA PHE A 472 23.99 -40.90 16.77
C PHE A 472 24.19 -42.40 17.03
N ARG A 473 25.11 -42.79 17.92
CA ARG A 473 25.32 -44.19 18.30
C ARG A 473 24.12 -44.78 19.06
N LYS A 474 23.41 -44.00 19.88
CA LYS A 474 22.13 -44.44 20.48
C LYS A 474 21.02 -44.56 19.44
N LEU A 475 20.95 -43.66 18.46
CA LEU A 475 19.97 -43.74 17.36
C LEU A 475 20.20 -44.96 16.47
N ASN A 476 21.45 -45.24 16.09
CA ASN A 476 21.78 -46.46 15.34
C ASN A 476 21.44 -47.71 16.16
N LEU A 477 21.85 -47.81 17.44
CA LEU A 477 21.49 -48.98 18.28
C LEU A 477 19.97 -49.22 18.42
N ILE A 478 19.15 -48.17 18.32
CA ILE A 478 17.68 -48.31 18.27
C ILE A 478 17.23 -48.79 16.89
N LEU A 479 17.82 -48.27 15.81
CA LEU A 479 17.51 -48.68 14.43
C LEU A 479 17.92 -50.12 14.15
N ASP A 480 19.11 -50.53 14.59
CA ASP A 480 19.66 -51.87 14.44
C ASP A 480 18.80 -52.90 15.19
N LYS A 481 18.35 -52.58 16.42
CA LYS A 481 17.35 -53.41 17.13
C LYS A 481 16.02 -53.53 16.38
N PHE A 482 15.57 -52.46 15.73
CA PHE A 482 14.32 -52.45 14.94
C PHE A 482 14.44 -53.16 13.59
N ILE A 483 15.66 -53.43 13.12
CA ILE A 483 15.95 -54.22 11.93
C ILE A 483 16.07 -55.70 12.33
N ILE A 484 16.80 -56.02 13.40
CA ILE A 484 16.96 -57.39 13.92
C ILE A 484 15.60 -58.00 14.27
N SER A 485 14.78 -57.33 15.10
CA SER A 485 13.45 -57.83 15.48
C SER A 485 12.42 -57.87 14.33
N LYS A 486 12.86 -57.59 13.10
CA LYS A 486 12.06 -57.73 11.88
C LYS A 486 12.67 -58.73 10.89
N ILE A 487 13.91 -59.18 11.11
CA ILE A 487 14.48 -60.35 10.45
C ILE A 487 13.98 -61.59 11.19
N ASP A 488 14.09 -61.62 12.52
CA ASP A 488 13.61 -62.71 13.38
C ASP A 488 12.13 -63.07 13.05
N MET A 489 11.26 -62.05 12.97
CA MET A 489 9.84 -62.21 12.59
C MET A 489 9.58 -62.68 11.14
N GLN A 490 10.54 -62.60 10.23
CA GLN A 490 10.37 -63.05 8.84
C GLN A 490 10.97 -64.44 8.56
N ASP A 491 11.78 -64.96 9.48
CA ASP A 491 12.29 -66.33 9.43
C ASP A 491 11.37 -67.29 10.23
N GLU A 492 10.81 -66.87 11.39
CA GLU A 492 9.74 -67.62 12.09
C GLU A 492 8.49 -67.86 11.22
N GLU A 493 8.18 -66.92 10.32
CA GLU A 493 7.02 -66.97 9.41
C GLU A 493 7.25 -67.91 8.19
N LYS A 494 8.46 -68.48 8.04
CA LYS A 494 8.82 -69.43 6.97
C LYS A 494 8.99 -70.87 7.43
N GLU A 495 9.33 -71.10 8.69
CA GLU A 495 9.55 -72.46 9.20
C GLU A 495 8.22 -73.19 9.53
N ASN A 496 7.13 -72.44 9.72
CA ASN A 496 5.80 -72.94 10.10
C ASN A 496 4.83 -73.27 8.92
N GLN A 497 5.32 -73.51 7.69
CA GLN A 497 4.46 -73.85 6.53
C GLN A 497 4.71 -75.23 5.90
N ASN A 498 5.29 -76.18 6.64
CA ASN A 498 5.30 -77.60 6.26
C ASN A 498 5.12 -78.51 7.49
N ILE A 499 3.88 -78.96 7.78
CA ILE A 499 3.52 -80.31 8.28
C ILE A 499 2.00 -80.41 8.61
N SER A 500 1.41 -81.57 8.27
CA SER A 500 0.11 -82.17 8.69
C SER A 500 -1.24 -81.46 8.48
N HIS A 501 -2.14 -82.22 7.83
CA HIS A 501 -3.61 -82.24 7.90
C HIS A 501 -4.15 -82.26 9.37
N HIS A 502 -5.42 -81.93 9.70
CA HIS A 502 -6.67 -82.53 9.21
C HIS A 502 -7.93 -81.68 9.55
N ASP A 503 -9.00 -81.87 8.75
CA ASP A 503 -10.45 -81.88 9.09
C ASP A 503 -11.16 -80.75 9.89
N SER A 504 -12.48 -80.58 9.81
CA SER A 504 -13.45 -80.76 8.70
C SER A 504 -14.81 -80.10 9.03
N GLN A 505 -15.68 -79.97 8.01
CA GLN A 505 -17.15 -79.86 8.06
C GLN A 505 -17.88 -78.59 8.56
N SER A 506 -19.03 -78.38 7.90
CA SER A 506 -20.26 -77.69 8.34
C SER A 506 -20.33 -76.14 8.28
N LEU A 507 -21.43 -75.53 7.78
CA LEU A 507 -22.45 -75.99 6.82
C LEU A 507 -23.23 -74.77 6.24
N ASN A 508 -23.48 -74.73 4.92
CA ASN A 508 -24.64 -74.11 4.24
C ASN A 508 -25.02 -72.62 4.51
N LEU A 509 -25.81 -71.91 3.68
CA LEU A 509 -26.56 -72.22 2.44
C LEU A 509 -26.65 -70.95 1.54
N ASP A 510 -26.94 -71.11 0.24
CA ASP A 510 -27.60 -70.13 -0.66
C ASP A 510 -26.98 -68.72 -0.89
N LYS A 511 -26.95 -68.13 -2.10
CA LYS A 511 -27.54 -68.49 -3.42
C LYS A 511 -26.78 -67.81 -4.58
N THR A 512 -26.67 -68.54 -5.70
CA THR A 512 -26.98 -68.20 -7.13
C THR A 512 -27.10 -66.72 -7.60
N GLU A 513 -26.91 -66.28 -8.85
CA GLU A 513 -26.44 -66.80 -10.17
C GLU A 513 -26.22 -65.59 -11.13
N THR A 514 -25.81 -65.61 -12.41
CA THR A 514 -25.43 -66.57 -13.49
C THR A 514 -24.00 -66.21 -14.00
N ILE A 515 -23.22 -66.90 -14.84
CA ILE A 515 -23.34 -67.91 -15.93
C ILE A 515 -23.45 -67.37 -17.38
N PHE A 516 -22.38 -67.63 -18.16
CA PHE A 516 -22.27 -67.82 -19.62
C PHE A 516 -22.66 -66.72 -20.64
N ASN A 517 -21.74 -66.46 -21.58
CA ASN A 517 -21.81 -67.18 -22.89
C ASN A 517 -20.48 -67.20 -23.67
N LEU A 518 -20.31 -68.22 -24.52
CA LEU A 518 -19.06 -68.52 -25.25
C LEU A 518 -19.36 -69.32 -26.54
N LYS A 519 -18.95 -68.82 -27.71
CA LYS A 519 -18.85 -69.50 -29.03
C LYS A 519 -17.90 -68.67 -29.93
N GLN A 520 -16.90 -69.16 -30.69
CA GLN A 520 -16.58 -70.49 -31.26
C GLN A 520 -17.47 -70.86 -32.47
N SER A 521 -16.99 -71.26 -33.65
CA SER A 521 -15.63 -71.59 -34.17
C SER A 521 -15.29 -70.73 -35.44
N GLN A 522 -14.24 -70.88 -36.27
CA GLN A 522 -13.15 -71.86 -36.50
C GLN A 522 -11.92 -71.05 -37.10
N THR A 523 -10.80 -71.51 -37.69
CA THR A 523 -10.32 -72.79 -38.27
C THR A 523 -8.79 -72.93 -38.19
N ASP A 524 -8.33 -74.19 -38.21
CA ASP A 524 -7.01 -74.83 -38.39
C ASP A 524 -5.71 -74.10 -38.83
N SER A 525 -4.61 -74.70 -38.34
CA SER A 525 -3.22 -74.75 -38.84
C SER A 525 -2.15 -73.79 -38.25
N SER A 526 -0.99 -74.40 -37.93
CA SER A 526 0.26 -73.81 -37.37
C SER A 526 0.21 -73.23 -35.94
N SER A 527 1.14 -73.67 -35.08
CA SER A 527 1.33 -73.17 -33.69
C SER A 527 2.68 -73.66 -33.12
N PRO A 528 3.18 -73.17 -31.95
CA PRO A 528 2.63 -72.10 -31.12
C PRO A 528 3.63 -70.95 -30.84
N ASN A 529 3.23 -69.74 -31.18
CA ASN A 529 3.69 -68.47 -30.61
C ASN A 529 2.48 -67.50 -30.71
N THR A 530 2.22 -66.56 -29.81
CA THR A 530 3.16 -65.87 -28.89
C THR A 530 2.42 -65.30 -27.66
N VAL A 531 3.18 -65.04 -26.58
CA VAL A 531 2.86 -64.12 -25.46
C VAL A 531 1.63 -64.39 -24.57
N LEU A 532 1.89 -64.62 -23.28
CA LEU A 532 1.17 -63.91 -22.21
C LEU A 532 2.19 -63.36 -21.19
N THR A 533 2.29 -62.03 -21.10
CA THR A 533 3.32 -61.31 -20.33
C THR A 533 3.08 -61.33 -18.82
N PHE A 534 4.01 -61.88 -18.04
CA PHE A 534 3.92 -61.90 -16.57
C PHE A 534 4.66 -60.73 -15.86
N ASN A 535 4.14 -59.52 -16.07
CA ASN A 535 3.96 -58.44 -15.08
C ASN A 535 5.10 -58.00 -14.10
N PHE A 536 6.37 -58.35 -14.33
CA PHE A 536 7.46 -58.02 -13.38
C PHE A 536 7.70 -56.51 -13.18
N SER A 537 7.38 -55.68 -14.18
CA SER A 537 7.54 -54.22 -14.13
C SER A 537 6.57 -53.54 -13.16
N LEU A 538 5.32 -54.02 -13.07
CA LEU A 538 4.27 -53.38 -12.28
C LEU A 538 4.52 -53.54 -10.77
N SER A 539 5.06 -54.70 -10.35
CA SER A 539 5.46 -54.94 -8.96
C SER A 539 6.60 -54.00 -8.54
N PHE A 540 7.66 -53.90 -9.34
CA PHE A 540 8.78 -52.99 -9.04
C PHE A 540 8.36 -51.52 -9.07
N TYR A 541 7.43 -51.13 -9.95
CA TYR A 541 6.87 -49.78 -9.97
C TYR A 541 5.99 -49.51 -8.74
N ARG A 542 5.18 -50.48 -8.29
CA ARG A 542 4.43 -50.38 -7.02
C ARG A 542 5.37 -50.26 -5.82
N LEU A 543 6.40 -51.10 -5.71
CA LEU A 543 7.40 -51.05 -4.62
C LEU A 543 8.18 -49.74 -4.61
N LYS A 544 8.66 -49.27 -5.77
CA LYS A 544 9.37 -47.98 -5.88
C LYS A 544 8.44 -46.78 -5.61
N LYS A 545 7.17 -46.86 -6.03
CA LYS A 545 6.14 -45.87 -5.71
C LYS A 545 5.84 -45.88 -4.21
N GLU A 546 5.66 -47.04 -3.58
CA GLU A 546 5.46 -47.15 -2.13
C GLU A 546 6.66 -46.68 -1.31
N PHE A 547 7.89 -47.05 -1.65
CA PHE A 547 9.08 -46.52 -0.98
C PHE A 547 9.17 -45.00 -1.14
N SER A 548 8.84 -44.47 -2.32
CA SER A 548 8.73 -43.02 -2.54
C SER A 548 7.61 -42.41 -1.69
N GLN A 549 6.41 -42.98 -1.68
CA GLN A 549 5.24 -42.49 -0.94
C GLN A 549 5.47 -42.54 0.58
N LYS A 550 6.06 -43.63 1.10
CA LYS A 550 6.44 -43.80 2.51
C LYS A 550 7.60 -42.87 2.89
N LYS A 551 8.61 -42.68 2.03
CA LYS A 551 9.70 -41.71 2.26
C LYS A 551 9.20 -40.26 2.20
N ILE A 552 8.30 -39.93 1.28
CA ILE A 552 7.62 -38.63 1.18
C ILE A 552 6.73 -38.40 2.41
N ASN A 553 5.94 -39.39 2.84
CA ASN A 553 5.11 -39.26 4.03
C ASN A 553 5.94 -39.20 5.31
N PHE A 554 7.08 -39.89 5.39
CA PHE A 554 8.04 -39.76 6.49
C PHE A 554 8.72 -38.39 6.50
N LEU A 555 9.19 -37.88 5.36
CA LEU A 555 9.74 -36.51 5.26
C LEU A 555 8.66 -35.46 5.56
N LYS A 556 7.42 -35.63 5.07
CA LYS A 556 6.29 -34.76 5.41
C LYS A 556 5.99 -34.81 6.90
N LYS A 557 5.83 -35.98 7.50
CA LYS A 557 5.57 -36.14 8.94
C LYS A 557 6.70 -35.55 9.78
N PHE A 558 7.95 -35.86 9.49
CA PHE A 558 9.10 -35.34 10.22
C PHE A 558 9.29 -33.82 10.02
N ALA A 559 9.01 -33.28 8.84
CA ALA A 559 8.98 -31.83 8.61
C ALA A 559 7.82 -31.17 9.36
N PHE A 560 6.63 -31.78 9.35
CA PHE A 560 5.42 -31.26 10.00
C PHE A 560 5.54 -31.32 11.52
N GLU A 561 6.10 -32.39 12.09
CA GLU A 561 6.44 -32.50 13.52
C GLU A 561 7.53 -31.50 13.92
N LYS A 562 8.56 -31.30 13.08
CA LYS A 562 9.62 -30.31 13.32
C LYS A 562 9.10 -28.86 13.21
N ILE A 563 8.14 -28.62 12.31
CA ILE A 563 7.35 -27.38 12.23
C ILE A 563 6.52 -27.22 13.51
N ILE A 564 5.73 -28.21 13.91
CA ILE A 564 4.89 -28.19 15.12
C ILE A 564 5.74 -27.95 16.38
N LEU A 565 6.90 -28.60 16.55
CA LEU A 565 7.80 -28.34 17.68
C LEU A 565 8.36 -26.91 17.63
N HIS A 566 8.72 -26.41 16.45
CA HIS A 566 9.19 -25.02 16.30
C HIS A 566 8.08 -24.01 16.62
N PHE A 567 6.86 -24.25 16.13
CA PHE A 567 5.65 -23.47 16.45
C PHE A 567 5.35 -23.51 17.94
N LYS A 568 5.35 -24.69 18.59
CA LYS A 568 5.06 -24.85 20.02
C LYS A 568 6.12 -24.17 20.89
N LYS A 569 7.39 -24.15 20.46
CA LYS A 569 8.48 -23.42 21.13
C LYS A 569 8.42 -21.90 20.93
N ASN A 570 8.00 -21.44 19.76
CA ASN A 570 7.96 -20.02 19.37
C ASN A 570 6.54 -19.42 19.32
N TRP A 571 5.54 -20.05 19.96
CA TRP A 571 4.12 -19.69 19.79
C TRP A 571 3.84 -18.22 20.12
N ASN A 572 4.41 -17.71 21.22
CA ASN A 572 4.25 -16.31 21.62
C ASN A 572 4.88 -15.31 20.62
N LEU A 573 5.93 -15.72 19.89
CA LEU A 573 6.54 -14.91 18.82
C LEU A 573 5.67 -14.94 17.56
N PHE A 574 5.18 -16.13 17.18
CA PHE A 574 4.29 -16.32 16.03
C PHE A 574 2.99 -15.53 16.20
N LEU A 575 2.35 -15.63 17.38
CA LEU A 575 1.13 -14.92 17.71
C LEU A 575 1.33 -13.39 17.68
N LYS A 576 2.41 -12.86 18.27
CA LYS A 576 2.78 -11.43 18.16
C LYS A 576 2.94 -10.98 16.70
N THR A 577 3.59 -11.81 15.88
CA THR A 577 3.82 -11.52 14.45
C THR A 577 2.51 -11.50 13.65
N ILE A 578 1.60 -12.45 13.91
CA ILE A 578 0.24 -12.44 13.35
C ILE A 578 -0.54 -11.21 13.79
N CYS A 579 -0.58 -10.90 15.09
CA CYS A 579 -1.27 -9.70 15.58
C CYS A 579 -0.71 -8.41 14.95
N ALA A 580 0.61 -8.33 14.74
CA ALA A 580 1.26 -7.19 14.10
C ALA A 580 0.87 -6.99 12.62
N ILE A 581 0.42 -8.05 11.95
CA ILE A 581 -0.01 -8.03 10.54
C ILE A 581 -1.52 -7.83 10.43
N PHE A 582 -2.31 -8.62 11.17
CA PHE A 582 -3.76 -8.65 11.03
C PHE A 582 -4.47 -7.44 11.66
N ILE A 583 -3.92 -6.82 12.71
CA ILE A 583 -4.58 -5.66 13.36
C ILE A 583 -4.74 -4.48 12.38
N PRO A 584 -3.70 -4.02 11.66
CA PRO A 584 -3.85 -3.00 10.61
C PRO A 584 -4.83 -3.39 9.50
N MET A 585 -4.79 -4.65 9.03
CA MET A 585 -5.69 -5.15 7.99
C MET A 585 -7.16 -5.09 8.42
N ILE A 586 -7.46 -5.47 9.67
CA ILE A 586 -8.82 -5.43 10.24
C ILE A 586 -9.30 -3.98 10.34
N PHE A 587 -8.49 -3.05 10.87
CA PHE A 587 -8.86 -1.63 10.94
C PHE A 587 -9.07 -1.01 9.56
N TYR A 588 -8.26 -1.36 8.56
CA TYR A 588 -8.44 -0.93 7.17
C TYR A 588 -9.78 -1.39 6.59
N TRP A 589 -10.13 -2.67 6.74
CA TRP A 589 -11.39 -3.19 6.20
C TRP A 589 -12.63 -2.66 6.95
N ILE A 590 -12.55 -2.45 8.27
CA ILE A 590 -13.61 -1.78 9.05
C ILE A 590 -13.83 -0.34 8.54
N PHE A 591 -12.78 0.36 8.10
CA PHE A 591 -12.89 1.70 7.54
C PHE A 591 -13.48 1.74 6.12
N TRP A 592 -13.23 0.72 5.29
CA TRP A 592 -13.65 0.70 3.88
C TRP A 592 -14.95 -0.04 3.59
N ILE A 593 -15.25 -1.18 4.23
CA ILE A 593 -16.47 -1.96 3.94
C ILE A 593 -17.75 -1.10 3.98
N PRO A 594 -18.00 -0.26 5.00
CA PRO A 594 -19.19 0.58 5.05
C PRO A 594 -19.25 1.66 3.95
N ARG A 595 -18.10 2.03 3.36
CA ARG A 595 -18.02 3.00 2.25
C ARG A 595 -18.20 2.33 0.89
N LEU A 596 -17.62 1.15 0.68
CA LEU A 596 -17.71 0.43 -0.60
C LEU A 596 -19.11 -0.16 -0.87
N ASN A 597 -19.89 -0.36 0.19
CA ASN A 597 -21.31 -0.74 0.12
C ASN A 597 -22.24 0.40 -0.34
N LEU A 598 -21.79 1.66 -0.38
CA LEU A 598 -22.57 2.77 -0.95
C LEU A 598 -22.63 2.65 -2.48
N GLU A 599 -23.71 3.15 -3.08
CA GLU A 599 -23.83 3.22 -4.53
C GLU A 599 -23.01 4.38 -5.12
N PRO A 600 -22.49 4.24 -6.36
CA PRO A 600 -21.64 5.27 -6.99
C PRO A 600 -22.24 6.67 -7.05
N LEU A 601 -23.57 6.79 -7.18
CA LEU A 601 -24.31 8.07 -7.18
C LEU A 601 -24.46 8.69 -5.79
N GLU A 602 -24.50 7.88 -4.73
CA GLU A 602 -24.63 8.39 -3.35
C GLU A 602 -23.36 9.14 -2.92
N VAL A 603 -22.21 8.66 -3.39
CA VAL A 603 -20.87 9.23 -3.16
C VAL A 603 -20.59 10.43 -4.07
N TYR A 604 -21.06 10.39 -5.32
CA TYR A 604 -20.91 11.48 -6.29
C TYR A 604 -21.46 12.80 -5.74
N ASN A 605 -20.71 13.89 -5.91
CA ASN A 605 -21.16 15.26 -5.66
C ASN A 605 -20.45 16.21 -6.62
N ARG A 606 -21.16 17.25 -7.08
CA ARG A 606 -20.55 18.33 -7.86
C ARG A 606 -19.66 19.20 -6.96
N ARG A 607 -18.50 19.59 -7.47
CA ARG A 607 -17.55 20.46 -6.77
C ARG A 607 -17.99 21.92 -6.93
N VAL A 608 -17.77 22.72 -5.90
CA VAL A 608 -18.08 24.16 -5.89
C VAL A 608 -16.84 24.92 -5.45
N ARG A 609 -16.57 26.07 -6.08
CA ARG A 609 -15.50 27.00 -5.71
C ARG A 609 -16.07 28.39 -5.48
N SER A 610 -15.63 29.07 -4.43
CA SER A 610 -15.83 30.52 -4.25
C SER A 610 -14.67 31.09 -3.42
N SER A 611 -14.58 32.42 -3.32
CA SER A 611 -13.70 33.10 -2.38
C SER A 611 -14.15 32.92 -0.92
N ASP A 612 -15.41 32.57 -0.67
CA ASP A 612 -15.95 32.31 0.67
C ASP A 612 -16.27 30.81 0.88
N LEU A 613 -15.76 30.26 1.99
CA LEU A 613 -15.93 28.85 2.35
C LEU A 613 -17.35 28.53 2.89
N THR A 614 -18.00 29.49 3.53
CA THR A 614 -19.38 29.35 4.04
C THR A 614 -20.36 29.30 2.86
N LEU A 615 -20.22 30.21 1.88
CA LEU A 615 -20.96 30.15 0.62
C LEU A 615 -20.72 28.81 -0.10
N THR A 616 -19.46 28.38 -0.19
CA THR A 616 -19.11 27.10 -0.82
C THR A 616 -19.85 25.92 -0.17
N HIS A 617 -19.87 25.83 1.17
CA HIS A 617 -20.58 24.77 1.87
C HIS A 617 -22.11 24.87 1.76
N GLU A 618 -22.71 26.05 1.87
CA GLU A 618 -24.16 26.20 1.80
C GLU A 618 -24.69 25.95 0.38
N VAL A 619 -23.96 26.38 -0.66
CA VAL A 619 -24.27 26.00 -2.05
C VAL A 619 -24.13 24.49 -2.26
N GLN A 620 -23.09 23.83 -1.72
CA GLN A 620 -22.95 22.38 -1.81
C GLN A 620 -24.10 21.62 -1.13
N ASN A 621 -24.60 22.12 0.01
CA ASN A 621 -25.77 21.55 0.69
C ASN A 621 -27.08 21.76 -0.11
N ASN A 622 -27.15 22.84 -0.90
CA ASN A 622 -28.32 23.22 -1.69
C ASN A 622 -28.31 22.67 -3.13
N ILE A 623 -27.24 21.99 -3.57
CA ILE A 623 -27.29 21.17 -4.79
C ILE A 623 -28.13 19.92 -4.51
N LEU A 624 -29.27 19.82 -5.18
CA LEU A 624 -30.15 18.66 -5.11
C LEU A 624 -29.45 17.44 -5.72
N LYS A 625 -29.46 16.34 -4.97
CA LYS A 625 -29.02 15.04 -5.49
C LYS A 625 -30.04 14.50 -6.50
N TYR A 626 -29.53 13.63 -7.36
CA TYR A 626 -30.20 12.99 -8.46
C TYR A 626 -31.49 12.27 -8.05
N GLU A 627 -32.47 12.29 -8.96
CA GLU A 627 -33.57 11.33 -8.95
C GLU A 627 -32.97 9.92 -9.13
N LEU A 628 -33.21 9.05 -8.15
CA LEU A 628 -32.85 7.63 -8.26
C LEU A 628 -33.97 6.94 -9.05
N ASP A 629 -33.62 6.36 -10.20
CA ASP A 629 -34.56 5.59 -11.02
C ASP A 629 -35.20 4.47 -10.15
N SER A 630 -36.53 4.46 -10.10
CA SER A 630 -37.29 3.64 -9.16
C SER A 630 -37.52 2.22 -9.66
N GLU A 631 -36.44 1.48 -9.91
CA GLU A 631 -36.49 0.04 -10.17
C GLU A 631 -36.47 -0.78 -8.86
N GLU A 632 -37.11 -1.96 -8.89
CA GLU A 632 -37.38 -2.75 -7.69
C GLU A 632 -36.09 -3.32 -7.05
N LYS A 633 -35.82 -2.92 -5.80
CA LYS A 633 -34.71 -3.48 -5.01
C LYS A 633 -35.03 -4.91 -4.58
N SER A 634 -34.60 -5.88 -5.37
CA SER A 634 -34.64 -7.30 -5.02
C SER A 634 -33.93 -7.57 -3.67
N PRO A 635 -34.49 -8.43 -2.80
CA PRO A 635 -34.00 -8.62 -1.44
C PRO A 635 -32.71 -9.45 -1.41
N SER A 636 -31.57 -8.81 -1.18
CA SER A 636 -30.30 -9.52 -1.03
C SER A 636 -30.19 -10.26 0.31
N ILE A 637 -29.54 -11.43 0.26
CA ILE A 637 -29.54 -12.46 1.32
C ILE A 637 -28.85 -12.03 2.64
N PHE A 638 -28.25 -10.85 2.70
CA PHE A 638 -27.54 -10.30 3.87
C PHE A 638 -28.33 -9.23 4.67
N SER A 639 -29.66 -9.20 4.55
CA SER A 639 -30.52 -8.22 5.25
C SER A 639 -30.37 -8.20 6.78
N TRP A 640 -29.80 -9.24 7.39
CA TRP A 640 -29.55 -9.35 8.84
C TRP A 640 -28.26 -8.63 9.29
N ILE A 641 -27.36 -8.28 8.37
CA ILE A 641 -26.13 -7.50 8.62
C ILE A 641 -26.33 -6.00 8.29
N ASN A 642 -27.43 -5.65 7.61
CA ASN A 642 -27.86 -4.28 7.41
C ASN A 642 -28.36 -3.67 8.74
N PHE A 643 -27.41 -3.24 9.56
CA PHE A 643 -27.63 -2.42 10.74
C PHE A 643 -28.44 -1.19 10.31
N ARG A 644 -29.73 -1.14 10.65
CA ARG A 644 -30.71 -0.18 10.11
C ARG A 644 -30.18 1.25 10.21
N GLN A 645 -29.65 1.77 9.11
CA GLN A 645 -29.21 3.16 8.97
C GLN A 645 -30.42 4.06 8.77
N THR A 646 -31.33 4.02 9.76
CA THR A 646 -32.37 5.01 9.96
C THR A 646 -31.75 6.40 9.92
N SER A 647 -32.48 7.36 9.37
CA SER A 647 -32.06 8.75 9.14
C SER A 647 -31.95 9.59 10.43
N ASN A 648 -31.60 8.94 11.56
CA ASN A 648 -31.25 9.55 12.84
C ASN A 648 -29.88 10.25 12.77
N SER A 649 -29.83 11.34 12.01
CA SER A 649 -28.77 12.35 11.99
C SER A 649 -28.52 12.99 13.37
N SER A 650 -29.46 12.81 14.29
CA SER A 650 -29.39 13.22 15.71
C SER A 650 -28.19 12.65 16.47
N LEU A 651 -27.83 11.37 16.27
CA LEU A 651 -26.80 10.73 17.12
C LEU A 651 -25.36 10.99 16.68
N LYS A 652 -25.12 11.28 15.39
CA LYS A 652 -23.78 11.67 14.87
C LYS A 652 -23.48 13.17 14.97
N SER A 653 -24.47 14.01 15.25
CA SER A 653 -24.32 15.48 15.24
C SER A 653 -24.08 16.12 16.60
N SER A 654 -24.18 15.37 17.70
CA SER A 654 -24.07 15.91 19.07
C SER A 654 -22.66 16.38 19.45
N LEU A 655 -21.62 15.64 19.05
CA LEU A 655 -20.23 15.86 19.50
C LEU A 655 -19.43 16.81 18.60
N PHE A 656 -19.89 17.06 17.38
CA PHE A 656 -19.24 17.93 16.39
C PHE A 656 -20.25 18.85 15.67
N LYS A 657 -21.12 19.52 16.44
CA LYS A 657 -21.85 20.69 15.97
C LYS A 657 -20.87 21.85 15.69
N ILE A 658 -20.32 21.85 14.48
CA ILE A 658 -19.88 23.10 13.83
C ILE A 658 -21.11 24.01 13.86
N GLN A 659 -20.99 25.22 14.41
CA GLN A 659 -22.10 26.18 14.34
C GLN A 659 -22.38 26.46 12.85
N PRO A 660 -23.64 26.43 12.39
CA PRO A 660 -23.95 26.86 11.04
C PRO A 660 -23.61 28.34 10.92
N TYR A 661 -22.48 28.63 10.28
CA TYR A 661 -22.01 29.99 10.04
C TYR A 661 -23.09 30.71 9.23
N ARG A 662 -23.71 31.74 9.83
CA ARG A 662 -24.79 32.48 9.21
C ARG A 662 -24.21 33.33 8.07
N LEU A 663 -24.42 32.89 6.84
CA LEU A 663 -24.20 33.70 5.64
C LEU A 663 -24.90 35.07 5.79
N ASN A 664 -24.14 36.14 5.55
CA ASN A 664 -24.71 37.46 5.35
C ASN A 664 -24.94 37.73 3.85
N VAL A 665 -25.67 38.80 3.52
CA VAL A 665 -26.02 39.14 2.13
C VAL A 665 -24.80 39.40 1.25
N SER A 666 -23.75 40.06 1.77
CA SER A 666 -22.53 40.33 0.99
C SER A 666 -21.81 39.04 0.60
N GLN A 667 -21.77 38.04 1.49
CA GLN A 667 -21.25 36.70 1.20
C GLN A 667 -22.15 35.95 0.23
N ALA A 668 -23.48 36.03 0.39
CA ALA A 668 -24.45 35.33 -0.47
C ALA A 668 -24.48 35.82 -1.93
N SER A 669 -24.02 37.05 -2.18
CA SER A 669 -23.90 37.63 -3.52
C SER A 669 -22.55 37.38 -4.20
N LEU A 670 -21.53 36.86 -3.50
CA LEU A 670 -20.25 36.52 -4.10
C LEU A 670 -20.41 35.47 -5.22
N PRO A 671 -19.60 35.54 -6.28
CA PRO A 671 -19.61 34.52 -7.32
C PRO A 671 -19.13 33.16 -6.79
N PHE A 672 -19.80 32.10 -7.23
CA PHE A 672 -19.39 30.72 -7.00
C PHE A 672 -19.46 29.92 -8.31
N GLN A 673 -18.53 29.00 -8.50
CA GLN A 673 -18.41 28.17 -9.71
C GLN A 673 -18.77 26.72 -9.38
N VAL A 674 -19.77 26.17 -10.07
CA VAL A 674 -20.19 24.77 -9.95
C VAL A 674 -19.60 23.96 -11.11
N GLU A 675 -18.95 22.85 -10.81
CA GLU A 675 -18.22 22.05 -11.81
C GLU A 675 -19.08 20.98 -12.51
N GLY A 676 -18.69 20.64 -13.74
CA GLY A 676 -18.87 19.29 -14.29
C GLY A 676 -20.12 19.05 -15.16
N CYS A 677 -20.43 19.92 -16.10
CA CYS A 677 -21.34 19.58 -17.22
C CYS A 677 -20.54 19.04 -18.41
N LEU A 678 -20.99 17.94 -19.01
CA LEU A 678 -20.28 17.24 -20.10
C LEU A 678 -20.65 17.81 -21.48
N THR A 679 -19.63 18.14 -22.27
CA THR A 679 -19.77 18.55 -23.69
C THR A 679 -20.03 17.38 -24.65
N HIS A 680 -19.93 16.14 -24.18
CA HIS A 680 -20.05 14.93 -24.99
C HIS A 680 -21.00 13.93 -24.33
N ARG A 681 -21.63 13.09 -25.14
CA ARG A 681 -22.42 11.92 -24.72
C ARG A 681 -21.62 10.63 -24.97
N TYR A 682 -21.87 9.62 -24.13
CA TYR A 682 -21.42 8.24 -24.30
C TYR A 682 -22.24 7.59 -25.44
N PRO A 683 -21.74 6.62 -26.25
CA PRO A 683 -20.58 5.74 -26.08
C PRO A 683 -19.20 6.33 -26.39
N ASN A 684 -18.17 5.49 -26.22
CA ASN A 684 -16.80 5.67 -26.69
C ASN A 684 -16.68 5.16 -28.15
N PRO A 685 -16.12 5.93 -29.13
CA PRO A 685 -15.57 7.29 -28.99
C PRO A 685 -16.66 8.34 -28.66
N PRO A 686 -16.35 9.29 -27.78
CA PRO A 686 -17.30 10.28 -27.26
C PRO A 686 -17.93 11.08 -28.40
N LYS A 687 -19.26 11.25 -28.38
CA LYS A 687 -19.97 12.03 -29.41
C LYS A 687 -20.26 13.44 -28.90
N PRO A 688 -19.97 14.52 -29.65
CA PRO A 688 -20.35 15.88 -29.27
C PRO A 688 -21.85 15.98 -28.95
N ARG A 689 -22.16 16.69 -27.88
CA ARG A 689 -23.54 16.87 -27.40
C ARG A 689 -24.30 17.83 -28.32
N LYS A 690 -25.47 17.39 -28.82
CA LYS A 690 -26.37 18.20 -29.65
C LYS A 690 -27.46 18.96 -28.89
N THR A 691 -27.81 18.52 -27.68
CA THR A 691 -28.85 19.16 -26.86
C THR A 691 -28.27 20.28 -25.99
N PRO A 692 -28.91 21.45 -25.86
CA PRO A 692 -28.38 22.54 -25.05
C PRO A 692 -28.17 22.15 -23.59
N PHE A 693 -27.26 22.83 -22.90
CA PHE A 693 -27.12 22.70 -21.46
C PHE A 693 -28.34 23.32 -20.76
N SER A 694 -28.86 22.65 -19.74
CA SER A 694 -29.98 23.14 -18.94
C SER A 694 -29.87 22.70 -17.48
N PHE A 695 -30.32 23.57 -16.57
CA PHE A 695 -30.42 23.27 -15.15
C PHE A 695 -31.56 24.07 -14.52
N ALA A 696 -31.96 23.72 -13.30
CA ALA A 696 -33.03 24.39 -12.57
C ALA A 696 -32.52 25.09 -11.31
N ILE A 697 -33.02 26.31 -11.08
CA ILE A 697 -32.82 27.08 -9.86
C ILE A 697 -34.16 27.11 -9.11
N TYR A 698 -34.27 26.34 -8.04
CA TYR A 698 -35.49 26.26 -7.23
C TYR A 698 -35.43 27.22 -6.04
N VAL A 699 -36.33 28.20 -6.03
CA VAL A 699 -36.50 29.17 -4.95
C VAL A 699 -37.67 28.71 -4.07
N PRO A 700 -37.45 28.30 -2.80
CA PRO A 700 -38.52 27.81 -1.93
C PRO A 700 -39.65 28.84 -1.77
N GLU A 701 -40.91 28.41 -1.85
CA GLU A 701 -42.07 29.31 -1.74
C GLU A 701 -42.14 30.02 -0.39
N ASN A 702 -41.72 29.33 0.68
CA ASN A 702 -41.61 29.86 2.04
C ASN A 702 -40.34 30.70 2.30
N SER A 703 -39.52 31.01 1.29
CA SER A 703 -38.39 31.92 1.43
C SER A 703 -38.85 33.32 1.83
N ILE A 704 -38.11 33.94 2.76
CA ILE A 704 -38.39 35.27 3.29
C ILE A 704 -37.52 36.30 2.58
N ASN A 705 -36.27 35.94 2.27
CA ASN A 705 -35.32 36.79 1.55
C ASN A 705 -34.59 36.03 0.43
N PRO A 706 -35.28 35.60 -0.63
CA PRO A 706 -34.66 34.98 -1.80
C PRO A 706 -33.97 36.04 -2.69
N PRO A 707 -33.02 35.65 -3.55
CA PRO A 707 -32.51 36.52 -4.60
C PRO A 707 -33.55 36.75 -5.69
N LYS A 708 -33.53 37.93 -6.31
CA LYS A 708 -34.46 38.36 -7.37
C LYS A 708 -33.90 38.10 -8.77
N SER A 709 -32.59 37.90 -8.89
CA SER A 709 -31.94 37.54 -10.15
C SER A 709 -30.62 36.78 -9.94
N ALA A 710 -30.20 36.06 -10.98
CA ALA A 710 -28.90 35.40 -11.06
C ALA A 710 -28.16 35.82 -12.34
N LYS A 711 -26.86 36.10 -12.20
CA LYS A 711 -25.91 36.25 -13.32
C LYS A 711 -25.15 34.94 -13.45
N ILE A 712 -25.21 34.31 -14.63
CA ILE A 712 -24.68 32.97 -14.89
C ILE A 712 -23.66 33.07 -16.03
N THR A 713 -22.39 32.86 -15.71
CA THR A 713 -21.27 32.84 -16.66
C THR A 713 -20.92 31.39 -16.98
N VAL A 714 -20.81 31.05 -18.26
CA VAL A 714 -20.39 29.72 -18.71
C VAL A 714 -18.88 29.72 -18.88
N VAL A 715 -18.20 28.79 -18.22
CA VAL A 715 -16.74 28.71 -18.17
C VAL A 715 -16.29 27.45 -18.94
N THR A 716 -15.43 27.61 -19.94
CA THR A 716 -14.64 26.50 -20.47
C THR A 716 -13.48 26.22 -19.52
N ARG A 717 -13.24 24.94 -19.28
CA ARG A 717 -12.07 24.45 -18.56
C ARG A 717 -11.62 23.17 -19.24
N ASP A 718 -10.33 23.10 -19.53
CA ASP A 718 -9.75 21.96 -20.24
C ASP A 718 -9.83 20.68 -19.40
N SER A 719 -9.71 19.53 -20.08
CA SER A 719 -9.76 18.22 -19.44
C SER A 719 -8.56 18.02 -18.51
N PHE A 720 -8.83 17.60 -17.27
CA PHE A 720 -7.80 17.40 -16.26
C PHE A 720 -7.13 16.03 -16.44
N ASP A 721 -6.09 15.97 -17.28
CA ASP A 721 -5.19 14.81 -17.30
C ASP A 721 -4.27 14.84 -16.07
N GLN A 722 -4.57 13.97 -15.11
CA GLN A 722 -3.82 13.79 -13.87
C GLN A 722 -2.58 12.88 -14.04
N ASP A 723 -2.50 12.14 -15.14
CA ASP A 723 -1.54 11.06 -15.35
C ASP A 723 -0.37 11.45 -16.30
N GLN A 724 -0.49 12.48 -17.14
CA GLN A 724 0.61 12.89 -18.07
C GLN A 724 1.07 14.35 -17.95
N LEU A 725 0.20 15.34 -18.19
CA LEU A 725 0.62 16.75 -18.32
C LEU A 725 -0.16 17.69 -17.40
N TYR A 726 0.38 17.85 -16.20
CA TYR A 726 -0.05 18.75 -15.13
C TYR A 726 0.12 20.27 -15.42
N TRP A 727 -0.16 20.72 -16.64
CA TRP A 727 -0.21 22.15 -16.94
C TRP A 727 -1.36 22.83 -16.18
N ALA A 728 -1.12 24.08 -15.75
CA ALA A 728 -2.20 24.95 -15.28
C ALA A 728 -2.95 25.47 -16.51
N HIS A 729 -3.90 24.67 -16.99
CA HIS A 729 -4.76 24.99 -18.12
C HIS A 729 -5.66 26.19 -17.77
N GLY A 730 -6.03 26.96 -18.80
CA GLY A 730 -6.84 28.17 -18.63
C GLY A 730 -8.28 27.87 -18.22
N GLU A 731 -8.89 28.79 -17.49
CA GLU A 731 -10.35 28.91 -17.43
C GLU A 731 -10.74 30.11 -18.30
N GLY A 732 -11.66 29.89 -19.23
CA GLY A 732 -12.12 30.91 -20.19
C GLY A 732 -13.61 31.14 -20.07
N ASP A 733 -14.03 32.40 -19.94
CA ASP A 733 -15.45 32.75 -19.90
C ASP A 733 -16.01 32.79 -21.33
N LEU A 734 -16.89 31.84 -21.67
CA LEU A 734 -17.46 31.69 -23.01
C LEU A 734 -18.65 32.63 -23.28
N GLY A 735 -19.30 33.11 -22.22
CA GLY A 735 -20.49 33.96 -22.31
C GLY A 735 -21.22 34.08 -20.99
N THR A 736 -22.08 35.09 -20.87
CA THR A 736 -22.86 35.35 -19.66
C THR A 736 -24.32 35.57 -20.00
N ILE A 737 -25.23 34.96 -19.25
CA ILE A 737 -26.66 35.27 -19.23
C ILE A 737 -27.05 35.87 -17.88
N SER A 738 -28.14 36.64 -17.85
CA SER A 738 -28.77 37.11 -16.61
C SER A 738 -30.24 36.73 -16.63
N VAL A 739 -30.73 36.20 -15.50
CA VAL A 739 -32.11 35.70 -15.37
C VAL A 739 -32.77 36.29 -14.14
N ASN A 740 -34.04 36.67 -14.27
CA ASN A 740 -34.88 37.03 -13.13
C ASN A 740 -35.39 35.74 -12.48
N LEU A 741 -35.40 35.70 -11.15
CA LEU A 741 -35.82 34.54 -10.36
C LEU A 741 -37.20 34.78 -9.74
N GLN A 742 -38.09 33.82 -9.93
CA GLN A 742 -39.40 33.73 -9.28
C GLN A 742 -39.38 32.66 -8.18
N LYS A 743 -40.36 32.68 -7.28
CA LYS A 743 -40.60 31.57 -6.35
C LYS A 743 -41.06 30.33 -7.11
N GLY A 744 -40.66 29.15 -6.65
CA GLY A 744 -40.85 27.88 -7.37
C GLY A 744 -39.66 27.52 -8.24
N ASN A 745 -39.93 26.87 -9.39
CA ASN A 745 -38.91 26.27 -10.26
C ASN A 745 -38.54 27.19 -11.43
N ASN A 746 -37.29 27.68 -11.47
CA ASN A 746 -36.78 28.48 -12.58
C ASN A 746 -35.91 27.58 -13.49
N GLN A 747 -36.45 27.18 -14.64
CA GLN A 747 -35.67 26.44 -15.65
C GLN A 747 -34.72 27.38 -16.40
N ILE A 748 -33.43 27.05 -16.40
CA ILE A 748 -32.37 27.76 -17.09
C ILE A 748 -31.98 26.96 -18.34
N LEU A 749 -32.19 27.55 -19.51
CA LEU A 749 -31.69 27.04 -20.78
C LEU A 749 -30.47 27.86 -21.20
N ILE A 750 -29.33 27.20 -21.44
CA ILE A 750 -28.11 27.87 -21.90
C ILE A 750 -28.13 27.92 -23.44
N PRO A 751 -27.95 29.09 -24.08
CA PRO A 751 -28.15 29.21 -25.54
C PRO A 751 -27.15 28.42 -26.40
N ASN A 752 -27.57 28.11 -27.63
CA ASN A 752 -26.88 27.20 -28.56
C ASN A 752 -25.51 27.70 -29.09
N PHE A 753 -25.04 28.91 -28.77
CA PHE A 753 -23.71 29.39 -29.20
C PHE A 753 -22.55 28.54 -28.64
N LEU A 754 -22.83 27.61 -27.72
CA LEU A 754 -21.88 26.67 -27.15
C LEU A 754 -21.68 25.39 -27.97
N MET A 755 -22.53 25.05 -28.93
CA MET A 755 -22.47 23.76 -29.66
C MET A 755 -21.12 23.55 -30.35
N ASP A 756 -20.64 24.59 -31.03
CA ASP A 756 -19.43 24.54 -31.86
C ASP A 756 -18.18 25.05 -31.11
N THR A 757 -18.21 25.03 -29.77
CA THR A 757 -17.13 25.58 -28.90
C THR A 757 -16.09 24.54 -28.44
N THR A 758 -15.79 23.53 -29.27
CA THR A 758 -14.59 22.72 -29.07
C THR A 758 -13.34 23.61 -29.21
N PRO A 759 -12.37 23.54 -28.27
CA PRO A 759 -11.11 24.26 -28.41
C PRO A 759 -10.40 23.85 -29.71
N LYS A 760 -9.92 24.82 -30.50
CA LYS A 760 -9.22 24.53 -31.78
C LYS A 760 -7.90 23.79 -31.56
N GLU A 761 -7.35 23.96 -30.36
CA GLU A 761 -6.13 23.36 -29.84
C GLU A 761 -6.32 21.86 -29.54
N PHE A 762 -7.55 21.44 -29.24
CA PHE A 762 -7.91 20.08 -28.86
C PHE A 762 -9.30 19.69 -29.43
N PRO A 763 -9.43 19.45 -30.74
CA PRO A 763 -10.72 19.11 -31.35
C PRO A 763 -11.25 17.72 -30.95
N GLU A 764 -10.37 16.82 -30.50
CA GLU A 764 -10.70 15.43 -30.12
C GLU A 764 -10.56 15.23 -28.61
N GLY A 765 -11.58 15.59 -27.82
CA GLY A 765 -11.53 15.45 -26.36
C GLY A 765 -12.85 15.71 -25.64
N VAL A 766 -13.00 15.15 -24.43
CA VAL A 766 -14.17 15.40 -23.56
C VAL A 766 -13.91 16.62 -22.69
N PHE A 767 -14.53 17.75 -23.04
CA PHE A 767 -14.43 19.00 -22.29
C PHE A 767 -15.55 19.17 -21.28
N PHE A 768 -15.31 20.04 -20.31
CA PHE A 768 -16.28 20.41 -19.30
C PHE A 768 -16.77 21.84 -19.52
N ARG A 769 -18.02 22.07 -19.09
CA ARG A 769 -18.56 23.40 -18.85
C ARG A 769 -18.86 23.50 -17.36
N ASP A 770 -18.28 24.52 -16.74
CA ASP A 770 -18.57 24.89 -15.36
C ASP A 770 -19.44 26.16 -15.39
N PHE A 771 -20.27 26.37 -14.37
CA PHE A 771 -21.15 27.54 -14.28
C PHE A 771 -20.77 28.43 -13.11
N ARG A 772 -20.32 29.66 -13.39
CA ARG A 772 -20.02 30.69 -12.39
C ARG A 772 -21.23 31.58 -12.18
N ILE A 773 -21.92 31.38 -11.07
CA ILE A 773 -23.19 32.01 -10.70
C ILE A 773 -22.95 33.08 -9.62
N SER A 774 -23.64 34.22 -9.71
CA SER A 774 -23.76 35.21 -8.64
C SER A 774 -25.23 35.63 -8.50
N TYR A 775 -25.69 35.75 -7.26
CA TYR A 775 -27.08 36.09 -6.92
C TYR A 775 -27.20 37.56 -6.47
N SER A 776 -28.30 38.22 -6.82
CA SER A 776 -28.56 39.61 -6.40
C SER A 776 -30.03 39.88 -6.08
N GLY A 777 -30.30 41.03 -5.45
CA GLY A 777 -31.64 41.48 -5.09
C GLY A 777 -32.14 41.07 -3.69
N PHE A 778 -31.28 40.46 -2.87
CA PHE A 778 -31.52 40.23 -1.44
C PHE A 778 -31.75 41.55 -0.67
N GLU A 779 -32.52 41.47 0.42
CA GLU A 779 -32.70 42.54 1.40
C GLU A 779 -31.57 42.52 2.44
N MET A 780 -30.80 43.62 2.53
CA MET A 780 -29.51 43.67 3.26
C MET A 780 -29.59 43.31 4.75
N GLU A 781 -30.69 43.65 5.43
CA GLU A 781 -30.84 43.45 6.88
C GLU A 781 -31.44 42.09 7.26
N ARG A 782 -31.88 41.29 6.28
CA ARG A 782 -32.46 39.95 6.53
C ARG A 782 -31.47 38.86 6.17
N LYS A 783 -31.52 37.72 6.88
CA LYS A 783 -30.75 36.51 6.50
C LYS A 783 -31.10 36.14 5.04
N PRO A 784 -30.13 35.93 4.14
CA PRO A 784 -30.40 35.47 2.79
C PRO A 784 -30.88 34.01 2.77
N ASP A 785 -31.82 33.71 1.87
CA ASP A 785 -32.28 32.36 1.57
C ASP A 785 -31.75 31.94 0.20
N LEU A 786 -30.68 31.14 0.19
CA LEU A 786 -30.05 30.69 -1.05
C LEU A 786 -30.95 29.68 -1.79
N PRO A 787 -31.12 29.81 -3.13
CA PRO A 787 -31.85 28.82 -3.93
C PRO A 787 -31.18 27.45 -3.93
N LYS A 788 -31.99 26.41 -4.21
CA LYS A 788 -31.50 25.07 -4.51
C LYS A 788 -31.18 24.93 -5.99
N LEU A 789 -30.17 24.13 -6.32
CA LEU A 789 -29.71 23.90 -7.69
C LEU A 789 -29.93 22.43 -8.09
N TYR A 790 -30.61 22.18 -9.21
CA TYR A 790 -30.76 20.85 -9.79
C TYR A 790 -30.18 20.82 -11.19
N PHE A 791 -29.24 19.91 -11.46
CA PHE A 791 -28.50 19.84 -12.73
C PHE A 791 -28.90 18.63 -13.60
N GLY A 792 -30.05 17.99 -13.36
CA GLY A 792 -30.45 16.80 -14.12
C GLY A 792 -29.37 15.70 -14.03
N ARG A 793 -29.25 14.85 -15.06
CA ARG A 793 -28.19 13.85 -15.12
C ARG A 793 -26.85 14.50 -15.48
N ILE A 794 -26.76 15.16 -16.63
CA ILE A 794 -25.55 15.85 -17.11
C ILE A 794 -25.81 17.30 -17.54
N CYS A 795 -26.60 18.04 -16.77
CA CYS A 795 -27.05 19.40 -17.08
C CYS A 795 -28.03 19.38 -18.27
N ASP A 796 -29.08 18.58 -18.11
CA ASP A 796 -30.14 18.25 -19.08
C ASP A 796 -31.54 18.22 -18.41
N THR A 797 -31.83 19.17 -17.51
CA THR A 797 -33.15 19.26 -16.83
C THR A 797 -34.31 19.66 -17.75
N VAL A 798 -34.00 20.31 -18.88
CA VAL A 798 -34.95 20.58 -19.95
C VAL A 798 -34.63 19.59 -21.06
N ILE A 799 -35.40 18.51 -21.12
CA ILE A 799 -35.38 17.57 -22.23
C ILE A 799 -36.25 18.18 -23.36
N PRO A 800 -35.69 18.65 -24.48
CA PRO A 800 -36.47 18.74 -25.70
C PRO A 800 -36.85 17.31 -26.09
N ILE A 801 -38.15 17.01 -26.11
CA ILE A 801 -38.66 15.71 -26.56
C ILE A 801 -38.58 15.68 -28.08
N GLU A 802 -37.38 15.44 -28.60
CA GLU A 802 -37.19 14.95 -29.97
C GLU A 802 -37.82 13.55 -30.05
N LYS A 803 -38.71 13.36 -31.02
CA LYS A 803 -39.43 12.10 -31.29
C LYS A 803 -38.63 11.20 -32.23
#